data_AF-A0A914IUA5-F1
#
_entry.id   AF-A0A914IUA5-F1
#
_cell.length_a   1.000
_cell.length_b   1.000
_cell.length_c   1.000
_cell.angle_alpha   90.00
_cell.angle_beta   90.00
_cell.angle_gamma   90.00
#
_symmetry.space_group_name_H-M   'P 1'
#
loop_
_entity.id
_entity.type
_entity.pdbx_description
1 polymer ?
#
loop_
_entity_poly.entity_id
_entity_poly.type
_entity_poly.pdbx_seq_one_letter_code
_entity_poly.pdbx_strand_id
1 'polypeptide(L)'
;MSQSNSEGFFSKLKKRIRRSSTVPIVRSTAKTSVSSTSGLKNTDPKAISKNIDKQLQKDKVKSVNKFRILLLGWYFFVCFNFTPTQIAGGSECGKTTIFKQLRILHLNGFTDVDKLWYKTPIRRNAIQALSQLLLACTEMKIVHQASLQNAIKDFEEFRHKVNKMDAEIEIPPEMASTMTQVWKSSGIQMAYQRRWSFYLLDSAKYFLDSLVKISAENYLPDVQDIIQCRFPTIGTEEIEFRYQDMDFSLVDVGGQRTERRKWLNFFDNVQMMLFVAALSDYDLQDAEDAAQNRLTANRHIFKTLAQSSFFKQAAIVLFLNKYDTFKEKISYSPLTKYYPEYKGESNADEAKMPSGLVEFQGIVLVGGYGTRMPDLTDDVPKPLLPVANVPMFWYALNTFWKNKIYNVLVLTNERCHSRILQLMSDGSVPQFPKPMNIEYVNTGAHGRDWGTMQALCQVSDKIKHDFILFSGDVISDLNLAYMLEQHRAEDAEMTLLLTENKTINEVPGPKDFYVKYRDFAMLPLAENPPKLLYMVPEEDFEDIPPNSDLFRRYRNVTLTANYENCNVIVMKRGLLNLLKIMDDSFTSINTDFIPYLTQLQHVPDREINDRVFGKQVTIDDADLDIDEKAKKDLRRIKCFAFLNKVPSSTIMYHCNTLAPYFAANKAVLQARKQFFADDMIEYLRLERKDSGVDSRSSVHMNVEISSSVKVIGSVIMRGCKIGNNCQIINSIVSENAVIGDRCVIKNSLICAKEIIPEGTRHTNSLVRTLKNIEI
;
A
#
# COMPACT_ATOMS: atom_id res chain seq x y z
N MET A 1 -8.44 17.24 -8.47
CA MET A 1 -7.69 16.15 -9.13
C MET A 1 -6.88 16.75 -10.27
N SER A 2 -5.58 16.47 -10.36
CA SER A 2 -4.79 16.69 -11.58
C SER A 2 -5.18 15.64 -12.65
N GLN A 3 -4.92 15.90 -13.93
CA GLN A 3 -5.14 14.94 -15.03
C GLN A 3 -4.53 13.56 -14.74
N SER A 4 -3.32 13.52 -14.17
CA SER A 4 -2.64 12.28 -13.76
C SER A 4 -3.41 11.47 -12.69
N ASN A 5 -4.05 12.15 -11.74
CA ASN A 5 -4.81 11.50 -10.67
C ASN A 5 -6.17 11.00 -11.16
N SER A 6 -6.81 11.68 -12.13
CA SER A 6 -8.03 11.18 -12.77
C SER A 6 -7.76 9.94 -13.63
N GLU A 7 -6.66 9.91 -14.38
CA GLU A 7 -6.28 8.74 -15.18
C GLU A 7 -5.98 7.53 -14.31
N GLY A 8 -5.24 7.72 -13.21
CA GLY A 8 -4.99 6.68 -12.21
C GLY A 8 -6.28 6.15 -11.57
N PHE A 9 -7.23 7.04 -11.26
CA PHE A 9 -8.54 6.67 -10.72
C PHE A 9 -9.35 5.82 -11.71
N PHE A 10 -9.56 6.28 -12.95
CA PHE A 10 -10.33 5.54 -13.95
C PHE A 10 -9.63 4.25 -14.42
N SER A 11 -8.30 4.20 -14.41
CA SER A 11 -7.51 2.98 -14.67
C SER A 11 -7.72 1.93 -13.57
N LYS A 12 -7.65 2.33 -12.28
CA LYS A 12 -7.98 1.46 -11.15
C LYS A 12 -9.45 1.02 -11.18
N LEU A 13 -10.36 1.92 -11.60
CA LEU A 13 -11.77 1.62 -11.82
C LEU A 13 -11.96 0.52 -12.84
N LYS A 14 -11.37 0.67 -14.03
CA LYS A 14 -11.47 -0.29 -15.14
C LYS A 14 -11.00 -1.69 -14.73
N LYS A 15 -9.91 -1.77 -13.95
CA LYS A 15 -9.42 -3.05 -13.38
C LYS A 15 -10.45 -3.68 -12.45
N ARG A 16 -11.12 -2.88 -11.61
CA ARG A 16 -12.14 -3.35 -10.66
C ARG A 16 -13.46 -3.73 -11.36
N ILE A 17 -13.83 -3.01 -12.41
CA ILE A 17 -15.02 -3.28 -13.25
C ILE A 17 -14.88 -4.63 -13.98
N ARG A 18 -13.69 -4.94 -14.51
CA ARG A 18 -13.41 -6.27 -15.11
C ARG A 18 -13.51 -7.42 -14.12
N ARG A 19 -13.41 -7.16 -12.81
CA ARG A 19 -13.53 -8.17 -11.74
C ARG A 19 -14.97 -8.41 -11.28
N SER A 20 -15.86 -7.42 -11.42
CA SER A 20 -17.27 -7.51 -10.99
C SER A 20 -18.22 -7.97 -12.10
N SER A 21 -17.81 -7.87 -13.37
CA SER A 21 -18.64 -8.27 -14.51
C SER A 21 -18.62 -9.80 -14.72
N THR A 22 -19.64 -10.49 -14.20
CA THR A 22 -20.10 -11.80 -14.72
C THR A 22 -20.97 -11.65 -15.97
N VAL A 23 -21.24 -10.42 -16.44
CA VAL A 23 -22.01 -10.15 -17.65
C VAL A 23 -21.06 -9.98 -18.85
N PRO A 24 -21.23 -10.74 -19.94
CA PRO A 24 -20.39 -10.62 -21.12
C PRO A 24 -20.61 -9.27 -21.80
N ILE A 25 -19.52 -8.50 -21.97
CA ILE A 25 -19.52 -7.30 -22.82
C ILE A 25 -19.61 -7.78 -24.27
N VAL A 26 -20.82 -7.78 -24.83
CA VAL A 26 -21.04 -8.10 -26.25
C VAL A 26 -20.48 -6.97 -27.09
N ARG A 27 -19.36 -7.22 -27.78
CA ARG A 27 -18.84 -6.32 -28.82
C ARG A 27 -19.79 -6.34 -30.01
N SER A 28 -20.59 -5.29 -30.23
CA SER A 28 -21.34 -5.17 -31.48
C SER A 28 -20.42 -4.67 -32.59
N THR A 29 -20.02 -5.55 -33.49
CA THR A 29 -19.47 -5.18 -34.81
C THR A 29 -20.63 -4.78 -35.72
N ALA A 30 -20.97 -3.49 -35.79
CA ALA A 30 -21.91 -2.99 -36.78
C ALA A 30 -21.12 -2.40 -37.97
N LYS A 31 -21.10 -3.14 -39.09
CA LYS A 31 -20.67 -2.64 -40.40
C LYS A 31 -21.68 -1.59 -40.87
N THR A 32 -21.24 -0.36 -41.08
CA THR A 32 -21.99 0.67 -41.79
C THR A 32 -21.96 0.38 -43.29
N SER A 33 -23.09 -0.06 -43.85
CA SER A 33 -23.36 0.03 -45.29
C SER A 33 -24.23 1.26 -45.55
N VAL A 34 -23.71 2.17 -46.37
CA VAL A 34 -24.42 3.34 -46.88
C VAL A 34 -25.33 2.89 -48.02
N SER A 35 -26.61 3.26 -47.99
CA SER A 35 -27.43 3.36 -49.19
C SER A 35 -28.38 4.56 -49.10
N SER A 36 -28.27 5.44 -50.09
CA SER A 36 -29.25 6.41 -50.57
C SER A 36 -30.52 5.67 -51.06
N THR A 37 -31.76 6.17 -50.99
CA THR A 37 -32.33 7.34 -51.71
C THR A 37 -33.78 7.63 -51.24
N SER A 38 -34.14 8.92 -51.22
CA SER A 38 -35.43 9.58 -51.58
C SER A 38 -36.82 9.07 -51.14
N GLY A 39 -37.54 9.91 -50.38
CA GLY A 39 -38.86 10.48 -50.72
C GLY A 39 -40.15 9.65 -50.51
N LEU A 40 -41.00 10.06 -49.55
CA LEU A 40 -42.43 10.45 -49.70
C LEU A 40 -43.16 10.50 -48.34
N LYS A 41 -44.07 11.49 -48.22
CA LYS A 41 -44.95 11.76 -47.07
C LYS A 41 -46.08 10.72 -46.97
N ASN A 42 -46.33 10.18 -45.78
CA ASN A 42 -47.66 9.98 -45.19
C ASN A 42 -47.51 9.54 -43.73
N THR A 43 -48.03 10.34 -42.80
CA THR A 43 -47.90 10.17 -41.35
C THR A 43 -48.94 9.19 -40.82
N ASP A 44 -48.53 7.94 -40.65
CA ASP A 44 -49.33 6.89 -40.02
C ASP A 44 -49.08 6.90 -38.49
N PRO A 45 -50.09 7.13 -37.62
CA PRO A 45 -49.89 7.23 -36.16
C PRO A 45 -49.25 5.98 -35.55
N LYS A 46 -49.52 4.81 -36.14
CA LYS A 46 -48.91 3.52 -35.76
C LYS A 46 -47.42 3.44 -36.13
N ALA A 47 -46.97 4.13 -37.17
CA ALA A 47 -45.55 4.19 -37.55
C ALA A 47 -44.76 5.11 -36.60
N ILE A 48 -45.39 6.20 -36.13
CA ILE A 48 -44.81 7.08 -35.10
C ILE A 48 -44.72 6.33 -33.77
N SER A 49 -45.78 5.65 -33.32
CA SER A 49 -45.75 4.83 -32.10
C SER A 49 -44.72 3.70 -32.17
N LYS A 50 -44.63 2.98 -33.29
CA LYS A 50 -43.58 1.95 -33.49
C LYS A 50 -42.18 2.53 -33.56
N ASN A 51 -42.01 3.74 -34.10
CA ASN A 51 -40.72 4.42 -34.10
C ASN A 51 -40.35 4.87 -32.68
N ILE A 52 -41.30 5.41 -31.91
CA ILE A 52 -41.10 5.74 -30.49
C ILE A 52 -40.77 4.49 -29.68
N ASP A 53 -41.47 3.37 -29.87
CA ASP A 53 -41.18 2.10 -29.20
C ASP A 53 -39.82 1.52 -29.61
N LYS A 54 -39.44 1.62 -30.89
CA LYS A 54 -38.11 1.24 -31.38
C LYS A 54 -37.01 2.17 -30.85
N GLN A 55 -37.31 3.45 -30.65
CA GLN A 55 -36.39 4.43 -30.08
C GLN A 55 -36.24 4.17 -28.57
N LEU A 56 -37.33 3.92 -27.85
CA LEU A 56 -37.35 3.46 -26.45
C LEU A 56 -36.64 2.12 -26.27
N GLN A 57 -36.76 1.18 -27.21
CA GLN A 57 -35.99 -0.07 -27.19
C GLN A 57 -34.51 0.15 -27.48
N LYS A 58 -34.16 1.01 -28.45
CA LYS A 58 -32.76 1.41 -28.70
C LYS A 58 -32.16 2.18 -27.52
N ASP A 59 -32.92 3.01 -26.86
CA ASP A 59 -32.50 3.77 -25.68
C ASP A 59 -32.42 2.87 -24.44
N LYS A 60 -33.31 1.88 -24.30
CA LYS A 60 -33.15 0.78 -23.32
C LYS A 60 -31.88 -0.03 -23.58
N VAL A 61 -31.60 -0.44 -24.81
CA VAL A 61 -30.37 -1.19 -25.16
C VAL A 61 -29.11 -0.32 -24.99
N LYS A 62 -29.16 0.99 -25.29
CA LYS A 62 -28.08 1.94 -24.99
C LYS A 62 -27.92 2.16 -23.47
N SER A 63 -28.99 2.15 -22.69
CA SER A 63 -28.93 2.30 -21.22
C SER A 63 -28.27 1.11 -20.53
N VAL A 64 -28.36 -0.09 -21.11
CA VAL A 64 -27.77 -1.34 -20.56
C VAL A 64 -26.23 -1.34 -20.66
N ASN A 65 -25.64 -0.52 -21.54
CA ASN A 65 -24.18 -0.42 -21.72
C ASN A 65 -23.53 0.80 -21.04
N LYS A 66 -24.30 1.62 -20.30
CA LYS A 66 -23.76 2.78 -19.57
C LYS A 66 -23.33 2.37 -18.16
N PHE A 67 -22.10 2.74 -17.79
CA PHE A 67 -21.59 2.56 -16.44
C PHE A 67 -22.00 3.74 -15.56
N ARG A 68 -22.97 3.51 -14.68
CA ARG A 68 -23.57 4.52 -13.81
C ARG A 68 -22.81 4.64 -12.48
N ILE A 69 -22.33 5.84 -12.20
CA ILE A 69 -21.64 6.24 -10.98
C ILE A 69 -22.57 7.19 -10.21
N LEU A 70 -22.85 6.84 -8.95
CA LEU A 70 -23.63 7.67 -8.05
C LEU A 70 -22.72 8.40 -7.06
N LEU A 71 -22.72 9.73 -7.08
CA LEU A 71 -21.94 10.56 -6.18
C LEU A 71 -22.76 10.91 -4.93
N LEU A 72 -22.31 10.43 -3.76
CA LEU A 72 -23.01 10.58 -2.48
C LEU A 72 -22.12 11.26 -1.42
N GLY A 73 -22.75 11.87 -0.41
CA GLY A 73 -22.06 12.46 0.74
C GLY A 73 -22.95 13.39 1.57
N TRP A 74 -22.64 13.60 2.85
CA TRP A 74 -23.46 14.34 3.82
C TRP A 74 -23.69 15.84 3.47
N TYR A 75 -24.83 16.40 3.89
CA TYR A 75 -25.17 17.84 3.95
C TYR A 75 -26.24 18.19 5.02
N PHE A 76 -26.28 19.45 5.48
CA PHE A 76 -27.46 20.08 6.09
C PHE A 76 -27.63 21.59 5.73
N PHE A 77 -28.90 22.06 5.63
CA PHE A 77 -29.39 23.45 5.53
C PHE A 77 -30.67 23.57 6.38
N VAL A 78 -30.75 24.58 7.25
CA VAL A 78 -31.98 24.89 8.00
C VAL A 78 -32.84 25.83 7.16
N CYS A 79 -34.03 25.38 6.72
CA CYS A 79 -35.14 26.26 6.43
C CYS A 79 -36.11 26.21 7.62
N PHE A 80 -35.99 27.15 8.56
CA PHE A 80 -37.12 27.54 9.40
C PHE A 80 -36.99 29.03 9.71
N ASN A 81 -38.11 29.73 9.56
CA ASN A 81 -38.29 31.14 9.88
C ASN A 81 -37.70 31.47 11.26
N PHE A 82 -36.67 32.32 11.32
CA PHE A 82 -36.48 33.45 12.25
C PHE A 82 -35.02 33.99 12.19
N THR A 83 -34.90 35.31 12.00
CA THR A 83 -33.71 36.21 12.09
C THR A 83 -32.50 36.00 11.15
N PRO A 84 -32.00 37.05 10.46
CA PRO A 84 -30.97 36.98 9.41
C PRO A 84 -29.51 36.90 9.92
N THR A 85 -29.24 36.37 11.11
CA THR A 85 -27.89 36.42 11.74
C THR A 85 -27.22 35.08 12.02
N GLN A 86 -27.77 33.94 11.61
CA GLN A 86 -27.02 32.68 11.55
C GLN A 86 -26.62 32.39 10.11
N ILE A 87 -25.35 32.66 9.80
CA ILE A 87 -24.80 32.59 8.46
C ILE A 87 -24.88 31.16 7.93
N ALA A 88 -25.68 30.99 6.88
CA ALA A 88 -25.83 29.77 6.10
C ALA A 88 -24.47 29.25 5.59
N GLY A 89 -24.11 28.03 5.98
CA GLY A 89 -22.93 27.32 5.48
C GLY A 89 -23.30 26.20 4.53
N GLY A 90 -22.69 26.18 3.34
CA GLY A 90 -22.94 25.19 2.29
C GLY A 90 -22.19 23.86 2.50
N SER A 91 -22.48 22.86 1.65
CA SER A 91 -21.82 21.56 1.63
C SER A 91 -20.35 21.70 1.28
N GLU A 92 -19.46 21.16 2.11
CA GLU A 92 -18.02 21.33 1.93
C GLU A 92 -17.24 20.02 1.71
N CYS A 93 -17.89 18.86 1.62
CA CYS A 93 -17.16 17.61 1.38
C CYS A 93 -16.53 17.52 -0.02
N GLY A 94 -16.97 18.35 -0.99
CA GLY A 94 -16.32 18.51 -2.30
C GLY A 94 -16.92 17.70 -3.45
N LYS A 95 -18.13 17.15 -3.32
CA LYS A 95 -18.87 16.45 -4.40
C LYS A 95 -18.97 17.28 -5.68
N THR A 96 -19.54 18.48 -5.58
CA THR A 96 -19.72 19.40 -6.71
C THR A 96 -18.38 19.78 -7.34
N THR A 97 -17.30 19.86 -6.56
CA THR A 97 -15.95 20.11 -7.07
C THR A 97 -15.48 18.96 -7.96
N ILE A 98 -15.70 17.71 -7.55
CA ILE A 98 -15.38 16.50 -8.35
C ILE A 98 -16.22 16.49 -9.62
N PHE A 99 -17.52 16.76 -9.51
CA PHE A 99 -18.43 16.83 -10.65
C PHE A 99 -17.99 17.88 -11.69
N LYS A 100 -17.73 19.12 -11.25
CA LYS A 100 -17.21 20.20 -12.09
C LYS A 100 -15.87 19.82 -12.75
N GLN A 101 -14.95 19.20 -12.01
CA GLN A 101 -13.66 18.75 -12.54
C GLN A 101 -13.82 17.68 -13.63
N LEU A 102 -14.71 16.72 -13.45
CA LEU A 102 -14.97 15.69 -14.46
C LEU A 102 -15.61 16.27 -15.72
N ARG A 103 -16.51 17.25 -15.58
CA ARG A 103 -17.05 18.01 -16.72
C ARG A 103 -15.94 18.75 -17.48
N ILE A 104 -14.99 19.36 -16.78
CA ILE A 104 -13.84 20.02 -17.43
C ILE A 104 -12.97 19.03 -18.20
N LEU A 105 -12.68 17.87 -17.59
CA LEU A 105 -11.77 16.88 -18.18
C LEU A 105 -12.37 16.14 -19.38
N HIS A 106 -13.69 15.93 -19.40
CA HIS A 106 -14.32 15.03 -20.36
C HIS A 106 -15.41 15.66 -21.23
N LEU A 107 -15.86 16.88 -20.95
CA LEU A 107 -16.98 17.54 -21.65
C LEU A 107 -16.63 18.94 -22.19
N ASN A 108 -15.38 19.15 -22.63
CA ASN A 108 -14.87 20.42 -23.17
C ASN A 108 -15.12 21.65 -22.26
N GLY A 109 -15.34 21.45 -20.96
CA GLY A 109 -15.49 22.52 -19.98
C GLY A 109 -16.87 23.18 -19.91
N PHE A 110 -16.85 24.49 -19.70
CA PHE A 110 -18.03 25.33 -19.52
C PHE A 110 -18.15 26.30 -20.70
N THR A 111 -19.35 26.42 -21.26
CA THR A 111 -19.65 27.36 -22.34
C THR A 111 -19.65 28.80 -21.82
N ASP A 112 -19.57 29.79 -22.69
CA ASP A 112 -19.60 31.19 -22.25
C ASP A 112 -20.95 31.57 -21.62
N VAL A 113 -22.04 30.92 -22.04
CA VAL A 113 -23.36 31.04 -21.39
C VAL A 113 -23.33 30.49 -19.96
N ASP A 114 -22.70 29.32 -19.75
CA ASP A 114 -22.51 28.78 -18.40
C ASP A 114 -21.70 29.77 -17.55
N LYS A 115 -20.57 30.29 -18.06
CA LYS A 115 -19.69 31.22 -17.33
C LYS A 115 -20.41 32.50 -16.90
N LEU A 116 -21.31 33.04 -17.73
CA LEU A 116 -22.12 34.20 -17.38
C LEU A 116 -23.00 33.94 -16.15
N TRP A 117 -23.63 32.76 -16.07
CA TRP A 117 -24.44 32.37 -14.93
C TRP A 117 -23.64 32.32 -13.61
N TYR A 118 -22.37 31.93 -13.67
CA TYR A 118 -21.50 31.83 -12.48
C TYR A 118 -21.08 33.18 -11.88
N LYS A 119 -21.25 34.32 -12.58
CA LYS A 119 -20.86 35.65 -12.09
C LYS A 119 -21.52 36.02 -10.76
N THR A 120 -22.84 35.89 -10.71
CA THR A 120 -23.64 36.27 -9.54
C THR A 120 -23.32 35.41 -8.30
N PRO A 121 -23.26 34.07 -8.40
CA PRO A 121 -22.81 33.22 -7.30
C PRO A 121 -21.40 33.54 -6.78
N ILE A 122 -20.43 33.81 -7.68
CA ILE A 122 -19.05 34.15 -7.29
C ILE A 122 -19.01 35.46 -6.48
N ARG A 123 -19.68 36.50 -6.96
CA ARG A 123 -19.77 37.79 -6.26
C ARG A 123 -20.45 37.65 -4.90
N ARG A 124 -21.51 36.83 -4.83
CA ARG A 124 -22.19 36.50 -3.56
C ARG A 124 -21.25 35.78 -2.59
N ASN A 125 -20.44 34.83 -3.06
CA ASN A 125 -19.45 34.15 -2.21
C ASN A 125 -18.39 35.10 -1.64
N ALA A 126 -17.91 36.06 -2.43
CA ALA A 126 -16.95 37.07 -1.96
C ALA A 126 -17.54 37.94 -0.84
N ILE A 127 -18.78 38.43 -1.01
CA ILE A 127 -19.49 39.23 0.00
C ILE A 127 -19.75 38.40 1.26
N GLN A 128 -20.18 37.15 1.10
CA GLN A 128 -20.43 36.24 2.21
C GLN A 128 -19.16 35.94 3.01
N ALA A 129 -18.04 35.68 2.33
CA ALA A 129 -16.76 35.41 2.98
C ALA A 129 -16.28 36.58 3.84
N LEU A 130 -16.37 37.82 3.32
CA LEU A 130 -15.98 39.01 4.09
C LEU A 130 -16.91 39.22 5.30
N SER A 131 -18.22 39.00 5.11
CA SER A 131 -19.18 39.10 6.20
C SER A 131 -18.94 38.07 7.32
N GLN A 132 -18.53 36.85 6.98
CA GLN A 132 -18.20 35.81 7.96
C GLN A 132 -16.99 36.22 8.81
N LEU A 133 -15.98 36.81 8.18
CA LEU A 133 -14.79 37.31 8.87
C LEU A 133 -15.11 38.47 9.81
N LEU A 134 -15.99 39.39 9.41
CA LEU A 134 -16.43 40.51 10.25
C LEU A 134 -17.24 40.03 11.47
N LEU A 135 -18.13 39.05 11.26
CA LEU A 135 -18.87 38.44 12.38
C LEU A 135 -17.90 37.76 13.36
N ALA A 136 -16.93 37.01 12.84
CA ALA A 136 -15.91 36.36 13.66
C ALA A 136 -15.05 37.36 14.44
N CYS A 137 -14.71 38.51 13.86
CA CYS A 137 -14.00 39.57 14.58
C CYS A 137 -14.82 40.12 15.76
N THR A 138 -16.13 40.26 15.57
CA THR A 138 -17.06 40.70 16.63
C THR A 138 -17.15 39.68 17.75
N GLU A 139 -17.31 38.40 17.41
CA GLU A 139 -17.38 37.29 18.38
C GLU A 139 -16.06 37.13 19.17
N MET A 140 -14.92 37.28 18.50
CA MET A 140 -13.59 37.19 19.11
C MET A 140 -13.15 38.48 19.82
N LYS A 141 -13.98 39.52 19.83
CA LYS A 141 -13.68 40.85 20.41
C LYS A 141 -12.39 41.47 19.85
N ILE A 142 -12.14 41.31 18.55
CA ILE A 142 -10.99 41.91 17.86
C ILE A 142 -11.31 43.39 17.61
N VAL A 143 -10.50 44.29 18.16
CA VAL A 143 -10.66 45.74 17.98
C VAL A 143 -10.13 46.13 16.60
N HIS A 144 -11.00 46.67 15.74
CA HIS A 144 -10.62 47.23 14.45
C HIS A 144 -10.02 48.64 14.62
N GLN A 145 -9.14 49.04 13.69
CA GLN A 145 -8.62 50.40 13.63
C GLN A 145 -9.75 51.41 13.37
N ALA A 146 -9.68 52.60 13.98
CA ALA A 146 -10.70 53.65 13.83
C ALA A 146 -10.92 54.07 12.37
N SER A 147 -9.87 54.02 11.55
CA SER A 147 -9.91 54.29 10.10
C SER A 147 -10.74 53.28 9.29
N LEU A 148 -11.03 52.10 9.84
CA LEU A 148 -11.77 51.03 9.17
C LEU A 148 -13.27 51.08 9.44
N GLN A 149 -13.74 51.85 10.42
CA GLN A 149 -15.14 51.85 10.86
C GLN A 149 -16.09 52.31 9.75
N ASN A 150 -15.72 53.36 9.01
CA ASN A 150 -16.50 53.85 7.87
C ASN A 150 -16.58 52.79 6.75
N ALA A 151 -15.45 52.16 6.42
CA ALA A 151 -15.38 51.10 5.41
C ALA A 151 -16.23 49.86 5.77
N ILE A 152 -16.26 49.48 7.05
CA ILE A 152 -17.11 48.38 7.53
C ILE A 152 -18.59 48.76 7.41
N LYS A 153 -18.96 49.98 7.81
CA LYS A 153 -20.33 50.47 7.70
C LYS A 153 -20.82 50.52 6.25
N ASP A 154 -20.00 51.04 5.34
CA ASP A 154 -20.31 51.10 3.91
C ASP A 154 -20.52 49.70 3.32
N PHE A 155 -19.69 48.73 3.72
CA PHE A 155 -19.84 47.33 3.32
C PHE A 155 -21.13 46.69 3.88
N GLU A 156 -21.48 46.94 5.14
CA GLU A 156 -22.69 46.41 5.75
C GLU A 156 -23.96 46.97 5.08
N GLU A 157 -23.98 48.27 4.76
CA GLU A 157 -25.07 48.89 4.00
C GLU A 157 -25.20 48.27 2.60
N PHE A 158 -24.08 48.06 1.91
CA PHE A 158 -24.06 47.39 0.61
C PHE A 158 -24.56 45.94 0.69
N ARG A 159 -24.10 45.17 1.67
CA ARG A 159 -24.56 43.81 1.92
C ARG A 159 -26.07 43.75 2.16
N HIS A 160 -26.62 44.70 2.92
CA HIS A 160 -28.06 44.79 3.17
C HIS A 160 -28.86 45.09 1.89
N LYS A 161 -28.33 45.93 0.98
CA LYS A 161 -28.94 46.18 -0.34
C LYS A 161 -28.93 44.90 -1.20
N VAL A 162 -27.78 44.22 -1.27
CA VAL A 162 -27.61 42.97 -2.04
C VAL A 162 -28.53 41.85 -1.55
N ASN A 163 -28.75 41.73 -0.25
CA ASN A 163 -29.62 40.68 0.31
C ASN A 163 -31.12 40.95 0.09
N LYS A 164 -31.53 42.17 -0.27
CA LYS A 164 -32.95 42.53 -0.52
C LYS A 164 -33.36 42.42 -1.98
N MET A 165 -32.40 42.33 -2.90
CA MET A 165 -32.64 42.24 -4.35
C MET A 165 -32.28 40.85 -4.86
N ASP A 166 -33.20 40.19 -5.56
CA ASP A 166 -32.93 38.93 -6.30
C ASP A 166 -32.27 39.17 -7.68
N ALA A 167 -31.75 40.38 -7.92
CA ALA A 167 -31.16 40.81 -9.18
C ALA A 167 -29.67 40.42 -9.32
N GLU A 168 -29.12 40.62 -10.53
CA GLU A 168 -27.70 40.44 -10.84
C GLU A 168 -26.84 41.26 -9.88
N ILE A 169 -25.92 40.60 -9.17
CA ILE A 169 -25.08 41.27 -8.18
C ILE A 169 -23.92 41.91 -8.92
N GLU A 170 -23.83 43.23 -8.86
CA GLU A 170 -22.68 44.00 -9.31
C GLU A 170 -21.92 44.56 -8.12
N ILE A 171 -20.59 44.44 -8.14
CA ILE A 171 -19.71 45.02 -7.13
C ILE A 171 -19.04 46.22 -7.80
N PRO A 172 -19.44 47.46 -7.46
CA PRO A 172 -18.80 48.66 -8.00
C PRO A 172 -17.30 48.67 -7.67
N PRO A 173 -16.43 49.25 -8.52
CA PRO A 173 -14.99 49.33 -8.25
C PRO A 173 -14.65 50.00 -6.91
N GLU A 174 -15.44 51.00 -6.49
CA GLU A 174 -15.30 51.65 -5.18
C GLU A 174 -15.54 50.67 -4.04
N MET A 175 -16.59 49.85 -4.11
CA MET A 175 -16.89 48.82 -3.11
C MET A 175 -15.84 47.72 -3.09
N ALA A 176 -15.28 47.33 -4.26
CA ALA A 176 -14.19 46.37 -4.33
C ALA A 176 -12.92 46.88 -3.61
N SER A 177 -12.63 48.18 -3.72
CA SER A 177 -11.55 48.84 -2.97
C SER A 177 -11.80 48.78 -1.46
N THR A 178 -13.02 49.12 -1.02
CA THR A 178 -13.44 49.03 0.39
C THR A 178 -13.30 47.60 0.92
N MET A 179 -13.81 46.60 0.21
CA MET A 179 -13.68 45.18 0.59
C MET A 179 -12.21 44.74 0.67
N THR A 180 -11.36 45.22 -0.24
CA THR A 180 -9.91 44.92 -0.25
C THR A 180 -9.21 45.54 0.96
N GLN A 181 -9.57 46.79 1.32
CA GLN A 181 -9.05 47.46 2.51
C GLN A 181 -9.43 46.71 3.79
N VAL A 182 -10.69 46.25 3.88
CA VAL A 182 -11.15 45.46 5.02
C VAL A 182 -10.42 44.12 5.10
N TRP A 183 -10.30 43.40 3.98
CA TRP A 183 -9.58 42.11 3.92
C TRP A 183 -8.11 42.23 4.34
N LYS A 184 -7.40 43.28 3.92
CA LYS A 184 -5.98 43.51 4.26
C LYS A 184 -5.75 44.02 5.69
N SER A 185 -6.81 44.32 6.44
CA SER A 185 -6.68 44.82 7.82
C SER A 185 -6.08 43.75 8.75
N SER A 186 -5.28 44.19 9.74
CA SER A 186 -4.65 43.29 10.70
C SER A 186 -5.68 42.46 11.48
N GLY A 187 -6.81 43.06 11.88
CA GLY A 187 -7.87 42.37 12.61
C GLY A 187 -8.51 41.23 11.81
N ILE A 188 -8.81 41.47 10.52
CA ILE A 188 -9.40 40.44 9.65
C ILE A 188 -8.39 39.34 9.33
N GLN A 189 -7.12 39.69 9.12
CA GLN A 189 -6.06 38.69 8.93
C GLN A 189 -5.84 37.82 10.17
N MET A 190 -5.93 38.40 11.38
CA MET A 190 -5.91 37.63 12.63
C MET A 190 -7.10 36.68 12.76
N ALA A 191 -8.31 37.13 12.39
CA ALA A 191 -9.48 36.26 12.35
C ALA A 191 -9.30 35.12 11.34
N TYR A 192 -8.74 35.39 10.15
CA TYR A 192 -8.46 34.38 9.14
C TYR A 192 -7.42 33.33 9.58
N GLN A 193 -6.39 33.73 10.34
CA GLN A 193 -5.44 32.78 10.94
C GLN A 193 -6.13 31.79 11.89
N ARG A 194 -7.25 32.19 12.50
CA ARG A 194 -8.10 31.38 13.38
C ARG A 194 -9.37 30.86 12.69
N ARG A 195 -9.40 30.81 11.35
CA ARG A 195 -10.55 30.37 10.52
C ARG A 195 -11.16 29.02 10.89
N TRP A 196 -10.44 28.19 11.64
CA TRP A 196 -10.89 26.88 12.13
C TRP A 196 -11.91 26.96 13.27
N SER A 197 -11.98 28.11 13.95
CA SER A 197 -12.82 28.30 15.15
C SER A 197 -14.23 28.78 14.85
N PHE A 198 -14.52 29.15 13.60
CA PHE A 198 -15.82 29.61 13.14
C PHE A 198 -16.06 29.11 11.71
N TYR A 199 -17.27 29.31 11.21
CA TYR A 199 -17.61 28.93 9.85
C TYR A 199 -17.10 29.99 8.84
N LEU A 200 -16.17 29.59 7.97
CA LEU A 200 -15.66 30.41 6.86
C LEU A 200 -15.67 29.60 5.57
N LEU A 201 -16.12 30.21 4.48
CA LEU A 201 -16.07 29.60 3.16
C LEU A 201 -14.62 29.21 2.77
N ASP A 202 -14.39 27.97 2.31
CA ASP A 202 -13.04 27.52 1.89
C ASP A 202 -12.39 28.43 0.84
N SER A 203 -13.20 28.94 -0.10
CA SER A 203 -12.77 29.81 -1.19
C SER A 203 -12.65 31.29 -0.79
N ALA A 204 -12.84 31.62 0.50
CA ALA A 204 -12.77 32.99 1.01
C ALA A 204 -11.48 33.70 0.60
N LYS A 205 -10.31 33.11 0.86
CA LYS A 205 -9.03 33.71 0.50
C LYS A 205 -8.91 33.93 -1.01
N TYR A 206 -9.28 32.94 -1.82
CA TYR A 206 -9.20 33.01 -3.28
C TYR A 206 -10.00 34.18 -3.85
N PHE A 207 -11.26 34.34 -3.41
CA PHE A 207 -12.13 35.41 -3.90
C PHE A 207 -11.77 36.78 -3.31
N LEU A 208 -11.36 36.85 -2.03
CA LEU A 208 -10.95 38.11 -1.41
C LEU A 208 -9.62 38.64 -1.96
N ASP A 209 -8.69 37.76 -2.34
CA ASP A 209 -7.46 38.15 -3.04
C ASP A 209 -7.73 38.59 -4.49
N SER A 210 -8.85 38.14 -5.08
CA SER A 210 -9.21 38.37 -6.49
C SER A 210 -10.32 39.42 -6.68
N LEU A 211 -10.62 40.25 -5.67
CA LEU A 211 -11.75 41.20 -5.72
C LEU A 211 -11.69 42.15 -6.92
N VAL A 212 -10.51 42.66 -7.27
CA VAL A 212 -10.29 43.56 -8.42
C VAL A 212 -10.67 42.88 -9.75
N LYS A 213 -10.38 41.59 -9.88
CA LYS A 213 -10.75 40.79 -11.06
C LYS A 213 -12.27 40.59 -11.14
N ILE A 214 -12.90 40.29 -10.01
CA ILE A 214 -14.33 39.95 -9.90
C ILE A 214 -15.23 41.18 -10.11
N SER A 215 -14.73 42.37 -9.77
CA SER A 215 -15.44 43.65 -9.94
C SER A 215 -15.27 44.31 -11.31
N ALA A 216 -14.49 43.74 -12.23
CA ALA A 216 -14.30 44.31 -13.56
C ALA A 216 -15.59 44.23 -14.41
N GLU A 217 -15.85 45.25 -15.23
CA GLU A 217 -17.04 45.32 -16.11
C GLU A 217 -17.08 44.15 -17.10
N ASN A 218 -15.93 43.80 -17.68
CA ASN A 218 -15.77 42.69 -18.62
C ASN A 218 -15.37 41.37 -17.94
N TYR A 219 -15.61 41.23 -16.64
CA TYR A 219 -15.28 39.98 -15.93
C TYR A 219 -16.00 38.80 -16.58
N LEU A 220 -15.27 37.73 -16.90
CA LEU A 220 -15.82 36.43 -17.29
C LEU A 220 -15.15 35.38 -16.40
N PRO A 221 -15.91 34.59 -15.61
CA PRO A 221 -15.33 33.60 -14.73
C PRO A 221 -14.46 32.59 -15.49
N ASP A 222 -13.24 32.40 -15.01
CA ASP A 222 -12.39 31.34 -15.52
C ASP A 222 -12.73 29.98 -14.89
N VAL A 223 -12.06 28.93 -15.35
CA VAL A 223 -12.27 27.57 -14.86
C VAL A 223 -12.00 27.47 -13.35
N GLN A 224 -11.03 28.21 -12.83
CA GLN A 224 -10.66 28.19 -11.42
C GLN A 224 -11.73 28.89 -10.57
N ASP A 225 -12.28 30.02 -11.03
CA ASP A 225 -13.38 30.73 -10.39
C ASP A 225 -14.61 29.83 -10.25
N ILE A 226 -14.92 29.05 -11.29
CA ILE A 226 -16.05 28.12 -11.31
C ILE A 226 -15.85 26.95 -10.32
N ILE A 227 -14.63 26.40 -10.24
CA ILE A 227 -14.28 25.33 -9.31
C ILE A 227 -14.40 25.80 -7.84
N GLN A 228 -13.96 27.03 -7.56
CA GLN A 228 -13.95 27.64 -6.23
C GLN A 228 -15.33 28.18 -5.82
N CYS A 229 -16.21 28.41 -6.78
CA CYS A 229 -17.59 28.87 -6.54
C CYS A 229 -18.42 27.82 -5.79
N ARG A 230 -19.14 28.27 -4.77
CA ARG A 230 -19.96 27.48 -3.85
C ARG A 230 -21.39 27.98 -3.85
N PHE A 231 -22.31 27.10 -4.20
CA PHE A 231 -23.75 27.30 -4.04
C PHE A 231 -24.38 25.95 -3.72
N PRO A 232 -25.55 25.92 -3.05
CA PRO A 232 -26.22 24.66 -2.75
C PRO A 232 -26.61 23.95 -4.04
N THR A 233 -26.18 22.69 -4.21
CA THR A 233 -26.75 21.81 -5.24
C THR A 233 -28.22 21.56 -4.89
N ILE A 234 -29.11 21.93 -5.79
CA ILE A 234 -30.55 21.71 -5.70
C ILE A 234 -30.92 20.72 -6.82
N GLY A 235 -31.57 19.61 -6.46
CA GLY A 235 -31.94 18.57 -7.41
C GLY A 235 -30.80 17.62 -7.76
N THR A 236 -30.88 17.06 -8.96
CA THR A 236 -29.95 16.05 -9.48
C THR A 236 -29.39 16.54 -10.81
N GLU A 237 -28.07 16.54 -10.94
CA GLU A 237 -27.40 16.79 -12.21
C GLU A 237 -26.73 15.49 -12.70
N GLU A 238 -26.85 15.22 -14.00
CA GLU A 238 -26.23 14.06 -14.63
C GLU A 238 -25.33 14.54 -15.78
N ILE A 239 -24.09 14.03 -15.80
CA ILE A 239 -23.20 14.18 -16.95
C ILE A 239 -22.91 12.82 -17.55
N GLU A 240 -22.88 12.77 -18.87
CA GLU A 240 -22.50 11.58 -19.62
C GLU A 240 -21.20 11.85 -20.35
N PHE A 241 -20.21 10.97 -20.19
CA PHE A 241 -18.94 11.11 -20.88
C PHE A 241 -18.38 9.75 -21.28
N ARG A 242 -17.65 9.73 -22.39
CA ARG A 242 -16.96 8.53 -22.86
C ARG A 242 -15.52 8.55 -22.40
N TYR A 243 -15.08 7.49 -21.73
CA TYR A 243 -13.68 7.31 -21.36
C TYR A 243 -13.17 5.99 -21.93
N GLN A 244 -12.25 6.08 -22.89
CA GLN A 244 -11.79 4.96 -23.70
C GLN A 244 -12.96 4.27 -24.44
N ASP A 245 -13.23 2.99 -24.15
CA ASP A 245 -14.27 2.18 -24.79
C ASP A 245 -15.54 2.03 -23.94
N MET A 246 -15.70 2.82 -22.87
CA MET A 246 -16.86 2.75 -21.97
C MET A 246 -17.56 4.10 -21.86
N ASP A 247 -18.88 4.07 -21.86
CA ASP A 247 -19.74 5.23 -21.64
C ASP A 247 -20.08 5.30 -20.14
N PHE A 248 -19.76 6.43 -19.52
CA PHE A 248 -20.03 6.69 -18.10
C PHE A 248 -21.19 7.68 -17.97
N SER A 249 -22.05 7.42 -16.97
CA SER A 249 -23.04 8.37 -16.47
C SER A 249 -22.69 8.66 -15.01
N LEU A 250 -22.42 9.93 -14.70
CA LEU A 250 -22.18 10.38 -13.33
C LEU A 250 -23.36 11.23 -12.88
N VAL A 251 -23.96 10.83 -11.76
CA VAL A 251 -25.10 11.50 -11.16
C VAL A 251 -24.65 12.18 -9.86
N ASP A 252 -24.66 13.52 -9.82
CA ASP A 252 -24.52 14.30 -8.58
C ASP A 252 -25.90 14.51 -7.97
N VAL A 253 -26.12 13.89 -6.82
CA VAL A 253 -27.37 14.04 -6.08
C VAL A 253 -27.12 14.96 -4.89
N GLY A 254 -28.03 15.91 -4.68
CA GLY A 254 -28.00 16.77 -3.51
C GLY A 254 -27.82 15.95 -2.22
N GLY A 255 -26.80 16.31 -1.42
CA GLY A 255 -26.52 15.64 -0.15
C GLY A 255 -27.54 15.92 0.96
N GLN A 256 -28.47 16.84 0.69
CA GLN A 256 -29.35 17.44 1.68
C GLN A 256 -30.41 16.48 2.17
N ARG A 257 -30.84 16.54 3.44
CA ARG A 257 -31.83 15.61 3.99
C ARG A 257 -33.16 15.57 3.20
N THR A 258 -33.61 16.71 2.68
CA THR A 258 -34.78 16.83 1.79
C THR A 258 -34.54 16.16 0.43
N GLU A 259 -33.31 16.18 -0.07
CA GLU A 259 -32.85 15.53 -1.31
C GLU A 259 -32.48 14.04 -1.09
N ARG A 260 -32.13 13.61 0.13
CA ARG A 260 -31.78 12.22 0.47
C ARG A 260 -32.94 11.25 0.24
N ARG A 261 -34.18 11.72 0.39
CA ARG A 261 -35.37 10.92 0.02
C ARG A 261 -35.41 10.60 -1.48
N LYS A 262 -34.81 11.45 -2.32
CA LYS A 262 -34.70 11.25 -3.76
C LYS A 262 -33.59 10.27 -4.13
N TRP A 263 -32.65 9.96 -3.23
CA TRP A 263 -31.55 9.03 -3.50
C TRP A 263 -32.06 7.65 -3.93
N LEU A 264 -33.13 7.17 -3.30
CA LEU A 264 -33.76 5.88 -3.62
C LEU A 264 -34.14 5.78 -5.11
N ASN A 265 -34.53 6.88 -5.75
CA ASN A 265 -34.90 6.91 -7.17
C ASN A 265 -33.69 6.69 -8.11
N PHE A 266 -32.47 6.80 -7.59
CA PHE A 266 -31.22 6.68 -8.35
C PHE A 266 -30.41 5.44 -7.97
N PHE A 267 -30.93 4.57 -7.09
CA PHE A 267 -30.23 3.37 -6.65
C PHE A 267 -30.36 2.19 -7.62
N ASP A 268 -31.28 2.28 -8.59
CA ASP A 268 -31.45 1.23 -9.60
C ASP A 268 -30.32 1.23 -10.63
N ASN A 269 -29.79 0.02 -10.88
CA ASN A 269 -28.74 -0.27 -11.87
C ASN A 269 -27.48 0.60 -11.71
N VAL A 270 -27.08 0.92 -10.48
CA VAL A 270 -25.83 1.63 -10.20
C VAL A 270 -24.67 0.62 -10.13
N GLN A 271 -23.67 0.79 -10.99
CA GLN A 271 -22.47 -0.05 -10.97
C GLN A 271 -21.43 0.44 -9.97
N MET A 272 -21.49 1.71 -9.56
CA MET A 272 -20.58 2.28 -8.57
C MET A 272 -21.21 3.34 -7.67
N MET A 273 -20.93 3.25 -6.37
CA MET A 273 -21.20 4.30 -5.38
C MET A 273 -19.88 4.99 -4.98
N LEU A 274 -19.78 6.30 -5.24
CA LEU A 274 -18.67 7.14 -4.81
C LEU A 274 -19.12 8.02 -3.64
N PHE A 275 -18.70 7.67 -2.43
CA PHE A 275 -19.03 8.41 -1.21
C PHE A 275 -17.91 9.39 -0.85
N VAL A 276 -18.22 10.67 -0.73
CA VAL A 276 -17.24 11.73 -0.46
C VAL A 276 -17.42 12.27 0.96
N ALA A 277 -16.36 12.17 1.77
CA ALA A 277 -16.30 12.67 3.14
C ALA A 277 -15.09 13.59 3.32
N ALA A 278 -15.24 14.69 4.06
CA ALA A 278 -14.13 15.58 4.40
C ALA A 278 -13.42 15.14 5.68
N LEU A 279 -12.10 14.98 5.62
CA LEU A 279 -11.28 14.64 6.78
C LEU A 279 -11.21 15.77 7.81
N SER A 280 -11.33 17.03 7.37
CA SER A 280 -11.28 18.23 8.21
C SER A 280 -12.44 18.37 9.21
N ASP A 281 -13.46 17.52 9.10
CA ASP A 281 -14.73 17.63 9.83
C ASP A 281 -14.71 16.91 11.19
N TYR A 282 -13.54 16.40 11.60
CA TYR A 282 -13.37 15.55 12.79
C TYR A 282 -13.65 16.26 14.13
N ASP A 283 -13.52 17.58 14.18
CA ASP A 283 -13.74 18.41 15.37
C ASP A 283 -14.96 19.32 15.24
N LEU A 284 -15.68 19.24 14.12
CA LEU A 284 -16.90 19.99 13.90
C LEU A 284 -18.08 19.20 14.45
N GLN A 285 -18.87 19.85 15.31
CA GLN A 285 -20.08 19.26 15.86
C GLN A 285 -21.09 19.00 14.75
N ASP A 286 -21.74 17.83 14.82
CA ASP A 286 -22.87 17.57 13.95
C ASP A 286 -24.08 18.41 14.37
N ALA A 287 -24.79 18.94 13.38
CA ALA A 287 -25.94 19.81 13.64
C ALA A 287 -27.21 18.99 13.96
N GLU A 288 -27.27 17.71 13.57
CA GLU A 288 -28.40 16.82 13.85
C GLU A 288 -28.25 16.13 15.21
N ASP A 289 -27.02 15.85 15.61
CA ASP A 289 -26.69 15.26 16.91
C ASP A 289 -25.47 15.96 17.53
N ALA A 290 -25.76 16.84 18.48
CA ALA A 290 -24.76 17.57 19.25
C ALA A 290 -23.79 16.64 20.02
N ALA A 291 -24.13 15.35 20.22
CA ALA A 291 -23.27 14.40 20.91
C ALA A 291 -22.15 13.82 20.03
N GLN A 292 -22.20 14.00 18.70
CA GLN A 292 -21.17 13.48 17.79
C GLN A 292 -20.58 14.56 16.88
N ASN A 293 -19.37 14.28 16.38
CA ASN A 293 -18.76 15.11 15.34
C ASN A 293 -19.22 14.66 13.94
N ARG A 294 -19.09 15.57 12.97
CA ARG A 294 -19.52 15.35 11.58
C ARG A 294 -18.80 14.20 10.89
N LEU A 295 -17.54 13.92 11.22
CA LEU A 295 -16.81 12.79 10.63
C LEU A 295 -17.36 11.44 11.10
N THR A 296 -17.66 11.32 12.39
CA THR A 296 -18.31 10.14 12.99
C THR A 296 -19.70 9.93 12.40
N ALA A 297 -20.43 11.02 12.21
CA ALA A 297 -21.72 11.00 11.58
C ALA A 297 -21.61 10.53 10.10
N ASN A 298 -20.66 11.07 9.32
CA ASN A 298 -20.33 10.61 7.95
C ASN A 298 -20.01 9.12 7.90
N ARG A 299 -19.24 8.61 8.87
CA ARG A 299 -18.92 7.18 9.00
C ARG A 299 -20.19 6.34 9.18
N HIS A 300 -21.14 6.80 9.99
CA HIS A 300 -22.41 6.10 10.19
C HIS A 300 -23.24 6.03 8.90
N ILE A 301 -23.38 7.14 8.16
CA ILE A 301 -24.08 7.16 6.87
C ILE A 301 -23.40 6.21 5.87
N PHE A 302 -22.08 6.29 5.73
CA PHE A 302 -21.32 5.42 4.83
C PHE A 302 -21.55 3.95 5.16
N LYS A 303 -21.52 3.57 6.44
CA LYS A 303 -21.77 2.20 6.89
C LYS A 303 -23.17 1.73 6.48
N THR A 304 -24.19 2.54 6.71
CA THR A 304 -25.58 2.22 6.34
C THR A 304 -25.75 2.05 4.83
N LEU A 305 -25.15 2.94 4.02
CA LEU A 305 -25.18 2.83 2.56
C LEU A 305 -24.44 1.60 2.07
N ALA A 306 -23.24 1.33 2.61
CA ALA A 306 -22.44 0.20 2.20
C ALA A 306 -23.07 -1.16 2.55
N GLN A 307 -23.89 -1.21 3.60
CA GLN A 307 -24.64 -2.40 4.01
C GLN A 307 -25.99 -2.55 3.27
N SER A 308 -26.39 -1.56 2.47
CA SER A 308 -27.67 -1.57 1.77
C SER A 308 -27.73 -2.64 0.67
N SER A 309 -28.89 -3.27 0.50
CA SER A 309 -29.12 -4.27 -0.55
C SER A 309 -28.95 -3.73 -1.96
N PHE A 310 -29.19 -2.43 -2.17
CA PHE A 310 -29.06 -1.77 -3.47
C PHE A 310 -27.63 -1.75 -4.00
N PHE A 311 -26.62 -1.79 -3.13
CA PHE A 311 -25.21 -1.72 -3.53
C PHE A 311 -24.46 -3.05 -3.43
N LYS A 312 -25.16 -4.18 -3.22
CA LYS A 312 -24.53 -5.51 -3.09
C LYS A 312 -23.63 -5.91 -4.26
N GLN A 313 -23.98 -5.47 -5.47
CA GLN A 313 -23.23 -5.75 -6.71
C GLN A 313 -22.47 -4.52 -7.23
N ALA A 314 -22.61 -3.37 -6.55
CA ALA A 314 -21.97 -2.12 -6.94
C ALA A 314 -20.56 -2.02 -6.35
N ALA A 315 -19.64 -1.42 -7.08
CA ALA A 315 -18.33 -1.06 -6.54
C ALA A 315 -18.47 0.14 -5.60
N ILE A 316 -18.02 0.01 -4.35
CA ILE A 316 -18.09 1.09 -3.35
C ILE A 316 -16.72 1.75 -3.23
N VAL A 317 -16.70 3.08 -3.34
CA VAL A 317 -15.49 3.90 -3.20
C VAL A 317 -15.73 4.96 -2.13
N LEU A 318 -14.90 4.96 -1.09
CA LEU A 318 -14.83 6.03 -0.11
C LEU A 318 -13.72 7.02 -0.49
N PHE A 319 -14.09 8.26 -0.75
CA PHE A 319 -13.17 9.34 -1.08
C PHE A 319 -13.04 10.30 0.11
N LEU A 320 -11.90 10.20 0.79
CA LEU A 320 -11.53 11.06 1.92
C LEU A 320 -10.87 12.33 1.39
N ASN A 321 -11.63 13.43 1.37
CA ASN A 321 -11.24 14.71 0.81
C ASN A 321 -10.74 15.69 1.89
N LYS A 322 -10.23 16.86 1.47
CA LYS A 322 -9.72 17.93 2.36
C LYS A 322 -8.55 17.50 3.26
N TYR A 323 -7.70 16.61 2.76
CA TYR A 323 -6.50 16.18 3.49
C TYR A 323 -5.52 17.33 3.76
N ASP A 324 -5.41 18.28 2.82
CA ASP A 324 -4.66 19.53 2.96
C ASP A 324 -5.12 20.35 4.18
N THR A 325 -6.42 20.58 4.29
CA THR A 325 -7.03 21.30 5.41
C THR A 325 -6.82 20.53 6.71
N PHE A 326 -6.99 19.21 6.69
CA PHE A 326 -6.73 18.33 7.83
C PHE A 326 -5.27 18.40 8.31
N LYS A 327 -4.30 18.37 7.37
CA LYS A 327 -2.86 18.41 7.68
C LYS A 327 -2.45 19.68 8.40
N GLU A 328 -3.00 20.83 8.02
CA GLU A 328 -2.75 22.10 8.71
C GLU A 328 -3.43 22.13 10.09
N LYS A 329 -4.66 21.61 10.17
CA LYS A 329 -5.53 21.72 11.34
C LYS A 329 -5.14 20.81 12.51
N ILE A 330 -4.60 19.61 12.24
CA ILE A 330 -4.23 18.63 13.27
C ILE A 330 -3.20 19.18 14.29
N SER A 331 -2.37 20.14 13.87
CA SER A 331 -1.38 20.77 14.75
C SER A 331 -2.01 21.69 15.81
N TYR A 332 -3.22 22.20 15.55
CA TYR A 332 -3.93 23.13 16.44
C TYR A 332 -5.11 22.47 17.18
N SER A 333 -5.69 21.43 16.59
CA SER A 333 -6.83 20.68 17.12
C SER A 333 -6.48 19.18 17.15
N PRO A 334 -5.85 18.69 18.24
CA PRO A 334 -5.43 17.29 18.38
C PRO A 334 -6.58 16.29 18.24
N LEU A 335 -6.35 15.20 17.49
CA LEU A 335 -7.33 14.11 17.34
C LEU A 335 -7.69 13.44 18.66
N THR A 336 -6.75 13.36 19.60
CA THR A 336 -6.93 12.75 20.93
C THR A 336 -8.07 13.38 21.73
N LYS A 337 -8.41 14.65 21.47
CA LYS A 337 -9.53 15.34 22.11
C LYS A 337 -10.89 14.82 21.66
N TYR A 338 -11.00 14.38 20.41
CA TYR A 338 -12.27 13.97 19.78
C TYR A 338 -12.40 12.45 19.64
N TYR A 339 -11.28 11.73 19.65
CA TYR A 339 -11.19 10.27 19.59
C TYR A 339 -10.24 9.78 20.69
N PRO A 340 -10.74 9.51 21.91
CA PRO A 340 -9.93 9.04 23.04
C PRO A 340 -9.20 7.72 22.78
N GLU A 341 -9.71 6.90 21.86
CA GLU A 341 -9.09 5.65 21.41
C GLU A 341 -7.82 5.85 20.55
N TYR A 342 -7.59 7.06 20.03
CA TYR A 342 -6.44 7.38 19.20
C TYR A 342 -5.19 7.59 20.05
N LYS A 343 -4.16 6.76 19.84
CA LYS A 343 -2.89 6.79 20.59
C LYS A 343 -1.70 7.36 19.81
N GLY A 344 -1.93 7.84 18.59
CA GLY A 344 -0.89 8.47 17.78
C GLY A 344 -0.61 9.92 18.17
N GLU A 345 0.50 10.47 17.71
CA GLU A 345 0.83 11.88 17.89
C GLU A 345 -0.09 12.79 17.07
N SER A 346 -0.12 14.08 17.41
CA SER A 346 -0.93 15.09 16.70
C SER A 346 -0.27 15.56 15.39
N ASN A 347 0.17 14.62 14.57
CA ASN A 347 0.79 14.88 13.27
C ASN A 347 0.07 14.09 12.15
N ALA A 348 0.05 14.66 10.95
CA ALA A 348 -0.76 14.12 9.85
C ALA A 348 -0.24 12.77 9.30
N ASP A 349 1.03 12.46 9.49
CA ASP A 349 1.63 11.22 8.98
C ASP A 349 1.42 10.03 9.92
N GLU A 350 1.38 10.26 11.24
CA GLU A 350 0.93 9.27 12.23
C GLU A 350 -0.58 9.10 12.22
N ALA A 351 -1.35 10.14 11.88
CA ALA A 351 -2.80 10.01 11.70
C ALA A 351 -3.18 9.08 10.52
N LYS A 352 -2.33 8.94 9.51
CA LYS A 352 -2.53 7.97 8.40
C LYS A 352 -2.32 6.53 8.82
N MET A 353 -1.49 6.30 9.82
CA MET A 353 -1.11 4.99 10.32
C MET A 353 -1.16 5.03 11.83
N PRO A 354 -2.37 4.97 12.44
CA PRO A 354 -2.47 4.96 13.89
C PRO A 354 -1.59 3.84 14.43
N SER A 355 -0.65 4.23 15.29
CA SER A 355 0.19 3.35 16.09
C SER A 355 -0.71 2.47 16.96
N GLY A 356 -1.17 1.35 16.39
CA GLY A 356 -2.15 0.46 17.01
C GLY A 356 -2.94 -0.43 16.04
N LEU A 357 -3.13 -0.03 14.78
CA LEU A 357 -3.68 -0.92 13.74
C LEU A 357 -2.53 -1.63 13.03
N VAL A 358 -2.05 -2.71 13.64
CA VAL A 358 -1.09 -3.62 13.02
C VAL A 358 -1.86 -4.45 12.00
N GLU A 359 -1.71 -4.13 10.72
CA GLU A 359 -2.28 -4.96 9.64
C GLU A 359 -1.49 -6.25 9.48
N PHE A 360 -0.15 -6.14 9.49
CA PHE A 360 0.76 -7.27 9.32
C PHE A 360 1.74 -7.40 10.48
N GLN A 361 1.94 -8.64 10.96
CA GLN A 361 3.01 -9.00 11.88
C GLN A 361 4.18 -9.61 11.10
N GLY A 362 5.41 -9.20 11.38
CA GLY A 362 6.60 -9.81 10.79
C GLY A 362 6.95 -11.10 11.54
N ILE A 363 7.32 -12.16 10.81
CA ILE A 363 7.84 -13.40 11.40
C ILE A 363 9.14 -13.76 10.68
N VAL A 364 10.19 -14.02 11.45
CA VAL A 364 11.48 -14.49 10.92
C VAL A 364 11.75 -15.91 11.42
N LEU A 365 11.96 -16.85 10.50
CA LEU A 365 12.35 -18.22 10.80
C LEU A 365 13.88 -18.35 10.85
N VAL A 366 14.39 -18.72 12.02
CA VAL A 366 15.83 -18.78 12.33
C VAL A 366 16.18 -20.15 12.92
N GLY A 367 15.95 -21.20 12.15
CA GLY A 367 16.18 -22.59 12.58
C GLY A 367 16.92 -23.47 11.57
N GLY A 368 17.38 -22.92 10.44
CA GLY A 368 18.00 -23.72 9.38
C GLY A 368 19.31 -24.37 9.81
N TYR A 369 19.38 -25.70 9.75
CA TYR A 369 20.60 -26.49 10.00
C TYR A 369 21.67 -26.31 8.92
N GLY A 370 21.27 -25.90 7.71
CA GLY A 370 22.22 -25.63 6.62
C GLY A 370 22.78 -26.88 5.94
N THR A 371 21.98 -27.94 5.86
CA THR A 371 22.34 -29.24 5.27
C THR A 371 22.89 -29.16 3.83
N ARG A 372 22.57 -28.10 3.08
CA ARG A 372 23.02 -27.86 1.70
C ARG A 372 24.37 -27.09 1.58
N MET A 373 25.00 -26.74 2.71
CA MET A 373 26.31 -26.06 2.76
C MET A 373 27.12 -26.44 4.02
N PRO A 374 27.33 -27.74 4.28
CA PRO A 374 27.96 -28.24 5.51
C PRO A 374 29.37 -27.65 5.73
N ASP A 375 30.08 -27.35 4.65
CA ASP A 375 31.41 -26.73 4.66
C ASP A 375 31.51 -25.44 5.51
N LEU A 376 30.40 -24.73 5.69
CA LEU A 376 30.33 -23.53 6.50
C LEU A 376 29.49 -23.72 7.78
N THR A 377 28.57 -24.69 7.80
CA THR A 377 27.54 -24.78 8.84
C THR A 377 27.81 -25.83 9.92
N ASP A 378 28.89 -26.60 9.80
CA ASP A 378 29.30 -27.57 10.82
C ASP A 378 29.51 -26.92 12.19
N ASP A 379 30.27 -25.83 12.25
CA ASP A 379 30.57 -25.11 13.48
C ASP A 379 29.50 -24.07 13.84
N VAL A 380 29.02 -23.30 12.85
CA VAL A 380 28.14 -22.14 13.05
C VAL A 380 26.79 -22.38 12.39
N PRO A 381 25.65 -22.18 13.09
CA PRO A 381 24.33 -22.31 12.48
C PRO A 381 24.16 -21.39 11.27
N LYS A 382 23.47 -21.86 10.24
CA LYS A 382 23.32 -21.14 8.97
C LYS A 382 22.88 -19.68 9.15
N PRO A 383 21.80 -19.32 9.87
CA PRO A 383 21.37 -17.93 9.97
C PRO A 383 22.34 -16.99 10.68
N LEU A 384 23.31 -17.54 11.42
CA LEU A 384 24.36 -16.80 12.11
C LEU A 384 25.60 -16.58 11.25
N LEU A 385 25.71 -17.22 10.08
CA LEU A 385 26.82 -16.98 9.18
C LEU A 385 26.87 -15.49 8.80
N PRO A 386 28.06 -14.88 8.85
CA PRO A 386 28.18 -13.45 8.61
C PRO A 386 28.25 -13.14 7.11
N VAL A 387 27.43 -12.20 6.67
CA VAL A 387 27.54 -11.55 5.36
C VAL A 387 28.01 -10.12 5.56
N ALA A 388 29.16 -9.79 4.96
CA ALA A 388 29.86 -8.53 5.19
C ALA A 388 30.12 -8.22 6.69
N ASN A 389 30.37 -9.26 7.50
CA ASN A 389 30.52 -9.22 8.97
C ASN A 389 29.24 -8.93 9.77
N VAL A 390 28.06 -9.07 9.16
CA VAL A 390 26.75 -8.99 9.84
C VAL A 390 26.02 -10.33 9.70
N PRO A 391 25.45 -10.92 10.77
CA PRO A 391 24.72 -12.18 10.69
C PRO A 391 23.56 -12.13 9.67
N MET A 392 23.33 -13.22 8.92
CA MET A 392 22.30 -13.26 7.88
C MET A 392 20.89 -12.90 8.37
N PHE A 393 20.49 -13.37 9.56
CA PHE A 393 19.13 -13.12 10.07
C PHE A 393 18.82 -11.62 10.27
N TRP A 394 19.85 -10.79 10.48
CA TRP A 394 19.68 -9.35 10.67
C TRP A 394 19.15 -8.68 9.41
N TYR A 395 19.48 -9.18 8.21
CA TYR A 395 19.00 -8.59 6.96
C TYR A 395 17.48 -8.70 6.81
N ALA A 396 16.88 -9.82 7.24
CA ALA A 396 15.42 -9.95 7.28
C ALA A 396 14.77 -8.93 8.23
N LEU A 397 15.37 -8.71 9.41
CA LEU A 397 14.92 -7.69 10.36
C LEU A 397 15.04 -6.27 9.79
N ASN A 398 16.15 -5.98 9.11
CA ASN A 398 16.38 -4.70 8.44
C ASN A 398 15.35 -4.44 7.33
N THR A 399 14.97 -5.48 6.57
CA THR A 399 13.89 -5.37 5.58
C THR A 399 12.56 -5.01 6.23
N PHE A 400 12.20 -5.64 7.36
CA PHE A 400 11.00 -5.25 8.11
C PHE A 400 11.06 -3.80 8.60
N TRP A 401 12.19 -3.40 9.19
CA TRP A 401 12.39 -2.04 9.67
C TRP A 401 12.20 -0.99 8.57
N LYS A 402 12.83 -1.19 7.40
CA LYS A 402 12.70 -0.28 6.24
C LYS A 402 11.27 -0.20 5.70
N ASN A 403 10.53 -1.29 5.77
CA ASN A 403 9.13 -1.35 5.37
C ASN A 403 8.16 -0.90 6.49
N LYS A 404 8.69 -0.32 7.58
CA LYS A 404 7.92 0.22 8.73
C LYS A 404 7.12 -0.84 9.49
N ILE A 405 7.63 -2.08 9.52
CA ILE A 405 7.04 -3.19 10.26
C ILE A 405 7.87 -3.40 11.51
N TYR A 406 7.39 -2.89 12.63
CA TYR A 406 8.14 -2.87 13.89
C TYR A 406 7.77 -4.00 14.84
N ASN A 407 6.65 -4.69 14.62
CA ASN A 407 6.23 -5.82 15.46
C ASN A 407 6.65 -7.13 14.79
N VAL A 408 7.70 -7.75 15.32
CA VAL A 408 8.35 -8.91 14.70
C VAL A 408 8.52 -10.05 15.70
N LEU A 409 8.18 -11.26 15.28
CA LEU A 409 8.40 -12.50 16.01
C LEU A 409 9.56 -13.27 15.38
N VAL A 410 10.58 -13.60 16.16
CA VAL A 410 11.75 -14.35 15.68
C VAL A 410 11.72 -15.75 16.27
N LEU A 411 11.53 -16.75 15.41
CA LEU A 411 11.47 -18.16 15.81
C LEU A 411 12.86 -18.78 15.67
N THR A 412 13.43 -19.18 16.79
CA THR A 412 14.80 -19.70 16.87
C THR A 412 14.80 -21.14 17.37
N ASN A 413 15.72 -21.97 16.88
CA ASN A 413 16.02 -23.25 17.53
C ASN A 413 16.95 -23.05 18.75
N GLU A 414 17.10 -24.10 19.55
CA GLU A 414 17.92 -24.07 20.77
C GLU A 414 19.39 -23.72 20.47
N ARG A 415 19.93 -24.21 19.35
CA ARG A 415 21.32 -23.97 18.92
C ARG A 415 21.61 -22.49 18.63
N CYS A 416 20.63 -21.72 18.15
CA CYS A 416 20.82 -20.31 17.79
C CYS A 416 20.34 -19.33 18.88
N HIS A 417 19.39 -19.73 19.72
CA HIS A 417 18.64 -18.82 20.58
C HIS A 417 19.53 -17.97 21.51
N SER A 418 20.39 -18.63 22.29
CA SER A 418 21.28 -17.94 23.25
C SER A 418 22.24 -16.98 22.57
N ARG A 419 22.79 -17.39 21.42
CA ARG A 419 23.74 -16.59 20.65
C ARG A 419 23.09 -15.37 20.01
N ILE A 420 21.85 -15.49 19.50
CA ILE A 420 21.09 -14.37 18.93
C ILE A 420 20.79 -13.32 20.01
N LEU A 421 20.30 -13.76 21.18
CA LEU A 421 20.03 -12.86 22.30
C LEU A 421 21.29 -12.11 22.74
N GLN A 422 22.43 -12.80 22.80
CA GLN A 422 23.72 -12.18 23.11
C GLN A 422 24.09 -11.12 22.04
N LEU A 423 24.07 -11.47 20.76
CA LEU A 423 24.44 -10.58 19.66
C LEU A 423 23.56 -9.31 19.57
N MET A 424 22.28 -9.43 19.92
CA MET A 424 21.33 -8.32 19.91
C MET A 424 21.49 -7.42 21.15
N SER A 425 21.95 -7.95 22.28
CA SER A 425 22.11 -7.22 23.54
C SER A 425 23.49 -6.59 23.72
N ASP A 426 24.55 -7.23 23.22
CA ASP A 426 25.94 -6.78 23.37
C ASP A 426 26.35 -5.71 22.34
N GLY A 427 25.45 -5.36 21.41
CA GLY A 427 25.71 -4.37 20.37
C GLY A 427 26.62 -4.87 19.24
N SER A 428 26.86 -6.18 19.14
CA SER A 428 27.66 -6.79 18.07
C SER A 428 27.02 -6.69 16.68
N VAL A 429 25.75 -6.29 16.60
CA VAL A 429 25.03 -6.05 15.34
C VAL A 429 24.63 -4.58 15.19
N PRO A 430 24.48 -4.08 13.95
CA PRO A 430 24.06 -2.69 13.73
C PRO A 430 22.68 -2.42 14.37
N GLN A 431 22.62 -1.37 15.19
CA GLN A 431 21.42 -1.00 15.94
C GLN A 431 20.44 -0.20 15.09
N PHE A 432 19.15 -0.49 15.20
CA PHE A 432 18.11 0.20 14.43
C PHE A 432 17.87 1.62 14.98
N PRO A 433 17.75 2.66 14.12
CA PRO A 433 17.53 4.04 14.57
C PRO A 433 16.25 4.25 15.39
N LYS A 434 15.20 3.48 15.08
CA LYS A 434 13.95 3.42 15.84
C LYS A 434 13.81 2.01 16.44
N PRO A 435 13.46 1.88 17.74
CA PRO A 435 13.31 0.57 18.36
C PRO A 435 12.21 -0.25 17.69
N MET A 436 12.47 -1.53 17.48
CA MET A 436 11.48 -2.53 17.06
C MET A 436 11.01 -3.33 18.26
N ASN A 437 9.73 -3.73 18.25
CA ASN A 437 9.21 -4.72 19.18
C ASN A 437 9.52 -6.11 18.63
N ILE A 438 10.66 -6.67 19.05
CA ILE A 438 11.11 -8.00 18.64
C ILE A 438 10.92 -8.98 19.79
N GLU A 439 10.11 -10.01 19.56
CA GLU A 439 9.96 -11.13 20.49
C GLU A 439 10.73 -12.35 19.96
N TYR A 440 11.63 -12.91 20.78
CA TYR A 440 12.40 -14.11 20.45
C TYR A 440 11.76 -15.32 21.11
N VAL A 441 11.44 -16.35 20.32
CA VAL A 441 10.82 -17.59 20.81
C VAL A 441 11.70 -18.77 20.47
N ASN A 442 12.12 -19.52 21.50
CA ASN A 442 12.80 -20.80 21.33
C ASN A 442 11.75 -21.90 21.08
N THR A 443 11.70 -22.43 19.86
CA THR A 443 10.78 -23.52 19.50
C THR A 443 11.32 -24.90 19.90
N GLY A 444 12.64 -25.04 20.08
CA GLY A 444 13.31 -26.30 20.37
C GLY A 444 13.37 -26.73 21.84
N ALA A 445 12.75 -25.98 22.78
CA ALA A 445 12.93 -26.16 24.23
C ALA A 445 12.48 -27.52 24.82
N HIS A 446 11.92 -28.42 24.01
CA HIS A 446 11.48 -29.76 24.41
C HIS A 446 12.31 -30.90 23.79
N GLY A 447 13.50 -30.62 23.26
CA GLY A 447 14.41 -31.63 22.73
C GLY A 447 13.95 -32.28 21.41
N ARG A 448 12.96 -31.70 20.73
CA ARG A 448 12.54 -32.08 19.37
C ARG A 448 12.87 -30.95 18.39
N ASP A 449 13.43 -31.34 17.26
CA ASP A 449 13.63 -30.44 16.12
C ASP A 449 12.34 -30.32 15.33
N TRP A 450 11.66 -29.18 15.50
CA TRP A 450 10.45 -28.87 14.77
C TRP A 450 10.77 -28.34 13.37
N GLY A 451 10.02 -28.82 12.37
CA GLY A 451 10.04 -28.26 11.02
C GLY A 451 9.51 -26.81 10.98
N THR A 452 9.67 -26.13 9.84
CA THR A 452 9.27 -24.72 9.70
C THR A 452 7.77 -24.50 9.91
N MET A 453 6.92 -25.45 9.54
CA MET A 453 5.48 -25.39 9.77
C MET A 453 5.12 -25.62 11.24
N GLN A 454 5.69 -26.66 11.85
CA GLN A 454 5.46 -26.99 13.25
C GLN A 454 5.89 -25.85 14.18
N ALA A 455 7.02 -25.20 13.88
CA ALA A 455 7.48 -24.00 14.58
C ALA A 455 6.44 -22.86 14.54
N LEU A 456 5.75 -22.66 13.41
CA LEU A 456 4.67 -21.67 13.28
C LEU A 456 3.41 -22.09 14.06
N CYS A 457 3.06 -23.37 14.05
CA CYS A 457 1.92 -23.90 14.81
C CYS A 457 2.09 -23.66 16.32
N GLN A 458 3.28 -23.93 16.84
CA GLN A 458 3.59 -23.76 18.27
C GLN A 458 3.40 -22.32 18.76
N VAL A 459 3.61 -21.33 17.89
CA VAL A 459 3.46 -19.90 18.23
C VAL A 459 2.17 -19.27 17.72
N SER A 460 1.24 -20.08 17.21
CA SER A 460 -0.01 -19.61 16.61
C SER A 460 -0.81 -18.69 17.53
N ASP A 461 -0.75 -18.88 18.84
CA ASP A 461 -1.45 -18.04 19.83
C ASP A 461 -0.85 -16.62 19.94
N LYS A 462 0.42 -16.45 19.56
CA LYS A 462 1.10 -15.15 19.51
C LYS A 462 0.87 -14.41 18.19
N ILE A 463 0.41 -15.11 17.15
CA ILE A 463 0.14 -14.53 15.83
C ILE A 463 -1.30 -14.03 15.77
N LYS A 464 -1.47 -12.72 15.96
CA LYS A 464 -2.82 -12.10 16.10
C LYS A 464 -3.37 -11.54 14.79
N HIS A 465 -2.50 -11.16 13.88
CA HIS A 465 -2.81 -10.49 12.62
C HIS A 465 -2.33 -11.33 11.44
N ASP A 466 -2.70 -10.93 10.22
CA ASP A 466 -2.06 -11.46 9.02
C ASP A 466 -0.55 -11.22 9.11
N PHE A 467 0.25 -12.06 8.49
CA PHE A 467 1.67 -12.07 8.78
C PHE A 467 2.52 -12.23 7.54
N ILE A 468 3.73 -11.67 7.62
CA ILE A 468 4.75 -11.76 6.59
C ILE A 468 5.84 -12.64 7.15
N LEU A 469 6.07 -13.76 6.47
CA LEU A 469 7.08 -14.72 6.81
C LEU A 469 8.35 -14.44 6.01
N PHE A 470 9.48 -14.33 6.70
CA PHE A 470 10.82 -14.27 6.14
C PHE A 470 11.66 -15.42 6.70
N SER A 471 12.44 -16.05 5.83
CA SER A 471 13.52 -16.93 6.31
C SER A 471 14.76 -16.11 6.70
N GLY A 472 15.43 -16.51 7.76
CA GLY A 472 16.61 -15.82 8.32
C GLY A 472 17.88 -15.93 7.48
N ASP A 473 17.82 -16.60 6.34
CA ASP A 473 18.89 -16.73 5.34
C ASP A 473 18.62 -15.90 4.06
N VAL A 474 17.60 -15.04 4.08
CA VAL A 474 17.24 -14.16 2.98
C VAL A 474 17.89 -12.80 3.16
N ILE A 475 18.63 -12.36 2.15
CA ILE A 475 19.31 -11.07 2.12
C ILE A 475 18.62 -10.23 1.05
N SER A 476 17.95 -9.17 1.48
CA SER A 476 17.17 -8.34 0.57
C SER A 476 17.10 -6.87 0.99
N ASP A 477 16.97 -5.97 0.02
CA ASP A 477 16.56 -4.57 0.20
C ASP A 477 15.13 -4.34 -0.33
N LEU A 478 14.32 -5.40 -0.32
CA LEU A 478 13.01 -5.42 -0.97
C LEU A 478 12.04 -4.39 -0.39
N ASN A 479 11.39 -3.64 -1.28
CA ASN A 479 10.22 -2.83 -0.93
C ASN A 479 8.96 -3.72 -0.96
N LEU A 480 8.46 -4.08 0.22
CA LEU A 480 7.30 -4.94 0.41
C LEU A 480 5.99 -4.27 0.02
N ALA A 481 5.95 -2.94 -0.18
CA ALA A 481 4.71 -2.21 -0.47
C ALA A 481 3.97 -2.79 -1.69
N TYR A 482 4.68 -3.11 -2.78
CA TYR A 482 4.07 -3.67 -3.99
C TYR A 482 3.49 -5.07 -3.77
N MET A 483 4.21 -5.92 -3.03
CA MET A 483 3.76 -7.27 -2.70
C MET A 483 2.52 -7.22 -1.81
N LEU A 484 2.52 -6.35 -0.79
CA LEU A 484 1.40 -6.16 0.12
C LEU A 484 0.18 -5.53 -0.58
N GLU A 485 0.38 -4.58 -1.49
CA GLU A 485 -0.69 -4.03 -2.33
C GLU A 485 -1.34 -5.10 -3.20
N GLN A 486 -0.54 -5.99 -3.81
CA GLN A 486 -1.06 -7.12 -4.58
C GLN A 486 -1.87 -8.06 -3.69
N HIS A 487 -1.33 -8.44 -2.53
CA HIS A 487 -1.99 -9.32 -1.57
C HIS A 487 -3.36 -8.76 -1.14
N ARG A 488 -3.41 -7.48 -0.78
CA ARG A 488 -4.65 -6.75 -0.45
C ARG A 488 -5.63 -6.68 -1.63
N ALA A 489 -5.12 -6.40 -2.83
CA ALA A 489 -5.95 -6.19 -4.02
C ALA A 489 -6.64 -7.48 -4.50
N GLU A 490 -5.99 -8.63 -4.34
CA GLU A 490 -6.54 -9.94 -4.69
C GLU A 490 -7.29 -10.61 -3.54
N ASP A 491 -7.17 -10.06 -2.32
CA ASP A 491 -7.66 -10.67 -1.09
C ASP A 491 -7.19 -12.13 -1.03
N ALA A 492 -5.87 -12.30 -1.17
CA ALA A 492 -5.21 -13.59 -1.30
C ALA A 492 -5.00 -14.22 0.08
N GLU A 493 -5.16 -15.53 0.19
CA GLU A 493 -4.84 -16.29 1.39
C GLU A 493 -3.32 -16.42 1.56
N MET A 494 -2.62 -16.57 0.43
CA MET A 494 -1.17 -16.64 0.37
C MET A 494 -0.63 -15.86 -0.84
N THR A 495 0.45 -15.11 -0.65
CA THR A 495 1.22 -14.51 -1.74
C THR A 495 2.69 -14.83 -1.54
N LEU A 496 3.28 -15.52 -2.52
CA LEU A 496 4.67 -16.00 -2.48
C LEU A 496 5.56 -15.13 -3.37
N LEU A 497 6.71 -14.70 -2.85
CA LEU A 497 7.72 -13.99 -3.63
C LEU A 497 8.54 -14.95 -4.48
N LEU A 498 8.55 -14.73 -5.79
CA LEU A 498 9.39 -15.44 -6.75
C LEU A 498 10.34 -14.47 -7.46
N THR A 499 11.61 -14.84 -7.56
CA THR A 499 12.63 -14.10 -8.33
C THR A 499 13.07 -14.91 -9.55
N GLU A 500 13.53 -14.26 -10.61
CA GLU A 500 14.22 -14.97 -11.68
C GLU A 500 15.55 -15.56 -11.16
N ASN A 501 15.83 -16.79 -11.58
CA ASN A 501 17.06 -17.52 -11.29
C ASN A 501 18.24 -16.78 -11.89
N LYS A 502 19.07 -16.17 -11.05
CA LYS A 502 20.34 -15.57 -11.48
C LYS A 502 21.33 -16.70 -11.75
N THR A 503 21.92 -16.74 -12.93
CA THR A 503 23.05 -17.64 -13.21
C THR A 503 24.29 -17.18 -12.45
N ILE A 504 24.44 -17.67 -11.22
CA ILE A 504 25.63 -17.38 -10.39
C ILE A 504 26.76 -18.29 -10.87
N ASN A 505 27.54 -17.82 -11.85
CA ASN A 505 28.64 -18.59 -12.46
C ASN A 505 29.98 -18.51 -11.68
N GLU A 506 30.06 -17.72 -10.62
CA GLU A 506 31.33 -17.33 -9.96
C GLU A 506 31.52 -17.98 -8.58
N VAL A 507 31.31 -19.29 -8.45
CA VAL A 507 31.53 -19.97 -7.16
C VAL A 507 32.96 -20.53 -7.08
N PRO A 508 33.71 -20.28 -6.00
CA PRO A 508 35.07 -20.80 -5.87
C PRO A 508 35.13 -22.32 -5.62
N GLY A 509 35.60 -23.12 -6.58
CA GLY A 509 35.81 -24.56 -6.43
C GLY A 509 35.50 -25.36 -7.71
N PRO A 510 35.72 -26.68 -7.75
CA PRO A 510 35.44 -27.52 -8.92
C PRO A 510 33.94 -27.56 -9.22
N LYS A 511 33.56 -27.49 -10.51
CA LYS A 511 32.15 -27.41 -10.94
C LYS A 511 31.30 -28.60 -10.47
N ASP A 512 31.92 -29.75 -10.28
CA ASP A 512 31.24 -31.01 -9.90
C ASP A 512 30.77 -31.03 -8.43
N PHE A 513 31.22 -30.09 -7.60
CA PHE A 513 30.79 -29.99 -6.19
C PHE A 513 29.46 -29.24 -6.00
N TYR A 514 28.89 -28.65 -7.05
CA TYR A 514 27.71 -27.80 -6.94
C TYR A 514 26.43 -28.48 -7.44
N VAL A 515 25.65 -29.02 -6.52
CA VAL A 515 24.27 -29.44 -6.81
C VAL A 515 23.41 -28.19 -7.02
N LYS A 516 22.80 -28.06 -8.20
CA LYS A 516 21.82 -27.02 -8.47
C LYS A 516 20.46 -27.48 -7.96
N TYR A 517 19.93 -26.79 -6.97
CA TYR A 517 18.56 -26.96 -6.52
C TYR A 517 17.66 -25.99 -7.30
N ARG A 518 16.59 -26.50 -7.91
CA ARG A 518 15.60 -25.70 -8.62
C ARG A 518 14.23 -25.95 -8.04
N ASP A 519 13.35 -24.97 -8.18
CA ASP A 519 11.93 -25.12 -7.90
C ASP A 519 11.17 -25.14 -9.23
N PHE A 520 10.21 -26.05 -9.36
CA PHE A 520 9.26 -26.02 -10.47
C PHE A 520 8.03 -25.24 -10.07
N ALA A 521 7.75 -24.16 -10.80
CA ALA A 521 6.54 -23.35 -10.61
C ALA A 521 5.66 -23.41 -11.87
N MET A 522 4.35 -23.59 -11.69
CA MET A 522 3.37 -23.51 -12.76
C MET A 522 2.54 -22.22 -12.63
N LEU A 523 2.58 -21.40 -13.67
CA LEU A 523 1.94 -20.08 -13.72
C LEU A 523 1.08 -19.92 -14.99
N PRO A 524 -0.07 -19.23 -14.93
CA PRO A 524 -0.87 -18.92 -16.10
C PRO A 524 -0.23 -17.76 -16.90
N LEU A 525 -0.20 -17.87 -18.23
CA LEU A 525 0.42 -16.85 -19.11
C LEU A 525 -0.41 -15.55 -19.23
N ALA A 526 -1.72 -15.63 -19.01
CA ALA A 526 -2.64 -14.52 -19.30
C ALA A 526 -3.01 -13.66 -18.07
N GLU A 527 -2.63 -14.07 -16.85
CA GLU A 527 -3.01 -13.38 -15.61
C GLU A 527 -1.85 -12.53 -15.07
N ASN A 528 -2.16 -11.29 -14.70
CA ASN A 528 -1.21 -10.40 -14.02
C ASN A 528 -1.97 -9.64 -12.90
N PRO A 529 -1.72 -9.95 -11.62
CA PRO A 529 -0.69 -10.87 -11.11
C PRO A 529 -0.99 -12.35 -11.40
N PRO A 530 0.03 -13.20 -11.58
CA PRO A 530 -0.19 -14.62 -11.84
C PRO A 530 -0.61 -15.36 -10.57
N LYS A 531 -1.67 -16.16 -10.67
CA LYS A 531 -1.97 -17.18 -9.64
C LYS A 531 -0.86 -18.23 -9.61
N LEU A 532 -0.53 -18.69 -8.41
CA LEU A 532 0.37 -19.81 -8.23
C LEU A 532 -0.47 -21.09 -8.34
N LEU A 533 -0.32 -21.83 -9.43
CA LEU A 533 -1.13 -23.03 -9.68
C LEU A 533 -0.52 -24.28 -9.07
N TYR A 534 0.81 -24.32 -9.00
CA TYR A 534 1.57 -25.45 -8.48
C TYR A 534 3.01 -24.99 -8.24
N MET A 535 3.61 -25.45 -7.14
CA MET A 535 5.03 -25.25 -6.87
C MET A 535 5.58 -26.36 -6.00
N VAL A 536 6.69 -26.95 -6.40
CA VAL A 536 7.44 -27.94 -5.63
C VAL A 536 8.95 -27.78 -5.89
N PRO A 537 9.81 -28.20 -4.96
CA PRO A 537 11.22 -28.44 -5.25
C PRO A 537 11.40 -29.50 -6.36
N GLU A 538 12.48 -29.42 -7.13
CA GLU A 538 12.81 -30.40 -8.18
C GLU A 538 12.93 -31.83 -7.62
N GLU A 539 13.41 -31.98 -6.38
CA GLU A 539 13.55 -33.27 -5.69
C GLU A 539 12.20 -33.98 -5.47
N ASP A 540 11.14 -33.21 -5.21
CA ASP A 540 9.80 -33.72 -4.85
C ASP A 540 8.86 -33.80 -6.07
N PHE A 541 9.35 -33.45 -7.26
CA PHE A 541 8.53 -33.34 -8.46
C PHE A 541 7.94 -34.68 -8.92
N GLU A 542 8.68 -35.77 -8.74
CA GLU A 542 8.20 -37.11 -9.08
C GLU A 542 7.11 -37.59 -8.11
N ASP A 543 7.23 -37.24 -6.83
CA ASP A 543 6.31 -37.68 -5.77
C ASP A 543 5.00 -36.88 -5.75
N ILE A 544 5.02 -35.61 -6.14
CA ILE A 544 3.86 -34.71 -6.01
C ILE A 544 3.50 -34.07 -7.36
N PRO A 545 3.19 -34.81 -8.44
CA PRO A 545 2.99 -34.21 -9.76
C PRO A 545 1.79 -33.23 -9.84
N PRO A 546 1.79 -32.29 -10.79
CA PRO A 546 0.67 -31.35 -10.96
C PRO A 546 -0.62 -32.08 -11.35
N ASN A 547 -1.73 -31.69 -10.72
CA ASN A 547 -3.03 -32.30 -10.99
C ASN A 547 -3.47 -32.10 -12.45
N SER A 548 -3.83 -33.19 -13.13
CA SER A 548 -4.31 -33.19 -14.53
C SER A 548 -5.48 -32.23 -14.80
N ASP A 549 -6.34 -31.97 -13.81
CA ASP A 549 -7.47 -31.04 -13.94
C ASP A 549 -7.04 -29.58 -14.12
N LEU A 550 -5.81 -29.23 -13.71
CA LEU A 550 -5.24 -27.90 -13.94
C LEU A 550 -5.16 -27.59 -15.43
N PHE A 551 -4.75 -28.56 -16.24
CA PHE A 551 -4.64 -28.40 -17.69
C PHE A 551 -6.00 -28.30 -18.38
N ARG A 552 -7.07 -28.85 -17.78
CA ARG A 552 -8.45 -28.68 -18.28
C ARG A 552 -8.96 -27.26 -18.02
N ARG A 553 -8.64 -26.69 -16.85
CA ARG A 553 -9.10 -25.36 -16.42
C ARG A 553 -8.28 -24.22 -17.03
N TYR A 554 -6.97 -24.40 -17.12
CA TYR A 554 -6.04 -23.39 -17.63
C TYR A 554 -5.41 -23.88 -18.93
N ARG A 555 -5.89 -23.34 -20.06
CA ARG A 555 -5.40 -23.72 -21.40
C ARG A 555 -3.96 -23.25 -21.68
N ASN A 556 -3.57 -22.13 -21.08
CA ASN A 556 -2.27 -21.49 -21.32
C ASN A 556 -1.51 -21.38 -20.00
N VAL A 557 -0.76 -22.44 -19.67
CA VAL A 557 0.11 -22.50 -18.49
C VAL A 557 1.57 -22.64 -18.89
N THR A 558 2.46 -22.17 -18.04
CA THR A 558 3.90 -22.38 -18.16
C THR A 558 4.38 -23.06 -16.90
N LEU A 559 4.92 -24.26 -17.05
CA LEU A 559 5.73 -24.91 -16.03
C LEU A 559 7.18 -24.49 -16.27
N THR A 560 7.81 -23.88 -15.28
CA THR A 560 9.15 -23.31 -15.43
C THR A 560 10.00 -23.52 -14.19
N ALA A 561 11.30 -23.72 -14.41
CA ALA A 561 12.33 -23.69 -13.39
C ALA A 561 13.13 -22.36 -13.43
N ASN A 562 12.59 -21.32 -14.08
CA ASN A 562 13.25 -20.03 -14.20
C ASN A 562 13.10 -19.16 -12.95
N TYR A 563 12.23 -19.54 -12.02
CA TYR A 563 11.99 -18.80 -10.80
C TYR A 563 12.48 -19.55 -9.57
N GLU A 564 13.02 -18.83 -8.60
CA GLU A 564 13.47 -19.33 -7.30
C GLU A 564 12.47 -18.92 -6.21
N ASN A 565 12.15 -19.85 -5.29
CA ASN A 565 11.45 -19.53 -4.06
C ASN A 565 12.36 -18.75 -3.12
N CYS A 566 11.97 -17.52 -2.81
CA CYS A 566 12.75 -16.64 -1.96
C CYS A 566 12.48 -16.85 -0.46
N ASN A 567 11.54 -17.74 -0.10
CA ASN A 567 11.05 -17.92 1.27
C ASN A 567 10.55 -16.63 1.93
N VAL A 568 9.90 -15.77 1.13
CA VAL A 568 9.18 -14.58 1.58
C VAL A 568 7.71 -14.74 1.21
N ILE A 569 6.86 -14.83 2.22
CA ILE A 569 5.44 -15.19 2.06
C ILE A 569 4.56 -14.23 2.85
N VAL A 570 3.49 -13.72 2.25
CA VAL A 570 2.43 -13.01 2.97
C VAL A 570 1.26 -13.97 3.11
N MET A 571 0.79 -14.19 4.35
CA MET A 571 -0.28 -15.13 4.67
C MET A 571 -1.36 -14.51 5.55
N LYS A 572 -2.61 -14.90 5.30
CA LYS A 572 -3.70 -14.61 6.22
C LYS A 572 -3.57 -15.42 7.50
N ARG A 573 -3.91 -14.81 8.64
CA ARG A 573 -3.95 -15.48 9.95
C ARG A 573 -4.83 -16.72 9.95
N GLY A 574 -5.93 -16.70 9.21
CA GLY A 574 -6.90 -17.81 9.15
C GLY A 574 -6.28 -19.13 8.70
N LEU A 575 -5.21 -19.10 7.89
CA LEU A 575 -4.50 -20.29 7.44
C LEU A 575 -3.85 -21.07 8.60
N LEU A 576 -3.52 -20.42 9.71
CA LEU A 576 -2.98 -21.11 10.89
C LEU A 576 -4.00 -22.05 11.54
N ASN A 577 -5.31 -21.78 11.39
CA ASN A 577 -6.34 -22.66 11.92
C ASN A 577 -6.35 -24.00 11.18
N LEU A 578 -6.11 -23.99 9.86
CA LEU A 578 -5.97 -25.22 9.07
C LEU A 578 -4.80 -26.07 9.59
N LEU A 579 -3.70 -25.42 9.99
CA LEU A 579 -2.55 -26.13 10.54
C LEU A 579 -2.84 -26.79 11.89
N LYS A 580 -3.62 -26.14 12.77
CA LYS A 580 -4.04 -26.73 14.04
C LYS A 580 -4.90 -27.97 13.82
N ILE A 581 -5.77 -27.96 12.80
CA ILE A 581 -6.68 -29.08 12.51
C ILE A 581 -5.93 -30.29 11.93
N MET A 582 -4.88 -30.05 11.14
CA MET A 582 -4.14 -31.13 10.46
C MET A 582 -3.01 -31.74 11.31
N ASP A 583 -2.99 -31.45 12.62
CA ASP A 583 -2.21 -32.09 13.69
C ASP A 583 -0.87 -32.72 13.22
N ASP A 584 0.15 -31.89 13.08
CA ASP A 584 1.54 -32.25 12.74
C ASP A 584 1.80 -32.93 11.38
N SER A 585 0.80 -33.04 10.49
CA SER A 585 1.01 -33.61 9.14
C SER A 585 1.96 -32.82 8.23
N PHE A 586 2.19 -31.53 8.52
CA PHE A 586 3.10 -30.68 7.75
C PHE A 586 4.35 -30.34 8.56
N THR A 587 5.50 -30.70 8.03
CA THR A 587 6.81 -30.38 8.60
C THR A 587 7.39 -29.10 7.99
N SER A 588 7.32 -28.94 6.67
CA SER A 588 7.96 -27.87 5.93
C SER A 588 6.99 -27.09 5.06
N ILE A 589 7.17 -25.77 5.06
CA ILE A 589 6.33 -24.85 4.29
C ILE A 589 6.42 -25.16 2.80
N ASN A 590 7.63 -25.44 2.31
CA ASN A 590 7.89 -25.53 0.88
C ASN A 590 7.57 -26.91 0.29
N THR A 591 7.86 -27.97 1.04
CA THR A 591 7.68 -29.35 0.59
C THR A 591 6.28 -29.86 0.84
N ASP A 592 5.60 -29.33 1.89
CA ASP A 592 4.33 -29.90 2.32
C ASP A 592 3.20 -28.87 2.15
N PHE A 593 3.34 -27.68 2.73
CA PHE A 593 2.23 -26.74 2.87
C PHE A 593 1.87 -26.00 1.56
N ILE A 594 2.85 -25.46 0.83
CA ILE A 594 2.62 -24.77 -0.45
C ILE A 594 2.01 -25.72 -1.50
N PRO A 595 2.54 -26.94 -1.72
CA PRO A 595 1.94 -27.90 -2.64
C PRO A 595 0.50 -28.23 -2.24
N TYR A 596 0.25 -28.45 -0.94
CA TYR A 596 -1.08 -28.74 -0.43
C TYR A 596 -2.08 -27.59 -0.67
N LEU A 597 -1.73 -26.35 -0.33
CA LEU A 597 -2.59 -25.19 -0.53
C LEU A 597 -2.89 -24.92 -2.01
N THR A 598 -1.89 -25.06 -2.88
CA THR A 598 -2.08 -24.87 -4.33
C THR A 598 -2.99 -25.94 -4.92
N GLN A 599 -2.95 -27.18 -4.42
CA GLN A 599 -3.92 -28.21 -4.81
C GLN A 599 -5.34 -27.91 -4.28
N LEU A 600 -5.47 -27.50 -3.01
CA LEU A 600 -6.77 -27.18 -2.40
C LEU A 600 -7.48 -26.00 -3.08
N GLN A 601 -6.75 -25.01 -3.60
CA GLN A 601 -7.30 -23.88 -4.35
C GLN A 601 -8.20 -24.30 -5.54
N HIS A 602 -8.06 -25.53 -6.03
CA HIS A 602 -8.83 -26.03 -7.16
C HIS A 602 -10.00 -26.94 -6.77
N VAL A 603 -10.12 -27.31 -5.50
CA VAL A 603 -11.19 -28.15 -4.97
C VAL A 603 -12.44 -27.30 -4.71
N PRO A 604 -13.66 -27.77 -5.03
CA PRO A 604 -14.90 -27.05 -4.70
C PRO A 604 -15.07 -26.89 -3.18
N ASP A 605 -15.62 -25.75 -2.73
CA ASP A 605 -15.77 -25.41 -1.30
C ASP A 605 -16.43 -26.52 -0.46
N ARG A 606 -17.39 -27.26 -1.05
CA ARG A 606 -18.07 -28.40 -0.38
C ARG A 606 -17.11 -29.54 -0.09
N GLU A 607 -16.26 -29.90 -1.04
CA GLU A 607 -15.26 -30.96 -0.90
C GLU A 607 -14.09 -30.55 -0.03
N ILE A 608 -13.74 -29.26 0.04
CA ILE A 608 -12.71 -28.77 0.97
C ILE A 608 -13.12 -29.11 2.39
N ASN A 609 -14.40 -28.90 2.74
CA ASN A 609 -14.87 -29.20 4.08
C ASN A 609 -14.77 -30.70 4.40
N ASP A 610 -15.13 -31.56 3.46
CA ASP A 610 -15.05 -33.01 3.66
C ASP A 610 -13.59 -33.50 3.75
N ARG A 611 -12.67 -32.92 2.96
CA ARG A 611 -11.25 -33.30 2.98
C ARG A 611 -10.51 -32.82 4.21
N VAL A 612 -10.86 -31.64 4.73
CA VAL A 612 -10.17 -31.01 5.86
C VAL A 612 -10.82 -31.42 7.20
N PHE A 613 -12.15 -31.52 7.25
CA PHE A 613 -12.90 -31.74 8.49
C PHE A 613 -13.67 -33.08 8.53
N GLY A 614 -13.61 -33.90 7.47
CA GLY A 614 -14.36 -35.17 7.39
C GLY A 614 -13.77 -36.31 8.23
N LYS A 615 -12.55 -36.16 8.75
CA LYS A 615 -12.01 -37.06 9.78
C LYS A 615 -12.47 -36.55 11.15
N GLN A 616 -13.57 -37.11 11.66
CA GLN A 616 -14.03 -36.86 13.03
C GLN A 616 -12.94 -37.28 14.02
N VAL A 617 -12.23 -36.29 14.57
CA VAL A 617 -11.57 -36.39 15.88
C VAL A 617 -12.62 -35.96 16.91
N THR A 618 -12.70 -36.61 18.06
CA THR A 618 -13.55 -36.17 19.18
C THR A 618 -13.13 -34.76 19.60
N ILE A 619 -13.99 -33.77 19.38
CA ILE A 619 -13.68 -32.34 19.51
C ILE A 619 -14.17 -31.83 20.88
N ASP A 620 -13.30 -31.15 21.64
CA ASP A 620 -13.65 -30.39 22.84
C ASP A 620 -14.36 -29.07 22.46
N ASP A 621 -15.17 -28.48 23.36
CA ASP A 621 -15.98 -27.29 23.05
C ASP A 621 -15.19 -26.09 22.50
N ALA A 622 -13.91 -25.94 22.84
CA ALA A 622 -13.03 -24.87 22.32
C ALA A 622 -12.62 -25.08 20.85
N ASP A 623 -12.55 -26.33 20.40
CA ASP A 623 -12.14 -26.69 19.04
C ASP A 623 -13.31 -26.59 18.05
N LEU A 624 -14.56 -26.64 18.52
CA LEU A 624 -15.77 -26.40 17.70
C LEU A 624 -15.81 -24.95 17.15
N ASP A 625 -15.45 -23.96 17.97
CA ASP A 625 -15.37 -22.55 17.55
C ASP A 625 -14.24 -22.32 16.52
N ILE A 626 -13.12 -23.05 16.67
CA ILE A 626 -12.00 -23.02 15.73
C ILE A 626 -12.42 -23.63 14.39
N ASP A 627 -13.14 -24.75 14.42
CA ASP A 627 -13.67 -25.44 13.24
C ASP A 627 -14.64 -24.54 12.44
N GLU A 628 -15.63 -23.92 13.08
CA GLU A 628 -16.54 -22.99 12.38
C GLU A 628 -15.82 -21.79 11.75
N LYS A 629 -14.81 -21.25 12.44
CA LYS A 629 -14.01 -20.14 11.93
C LYS A 629 -13.13 -20.56 10.76
N ALA A 630 -12.49 -21.72 10.85
CA ALA A 630 -11.70 -22.31 9.77
C ALA A 630 -12.57 -22.59 8.53
N LYS A 631 -13.79 -23.12 8.70
CA LYS A 631 -14.76 -23.32 7.60
C LYS A 631 -15.16 -22.04 6.90
N LYS A 632 -15.12 -20.88 7.58
CA LYS A 632 -15.35 -19.57 6.96
C LYS A 632 -14.14 -19.08 6.18
N ASP A 633 -12.94 -19.26 6.74
CA ASP A 633 -11.68 -18.81 6.16
C ASP A 633 -11.28 -19.64 4.92
N LEU A 634 -11.67 -20.91 4.85
CA LEU A 634 -11.34 -21.84 3.75
C LEU A 634 -12.29 -21.77 2.55
N ARG A 635 -13.31 -20.92 2.57
CA ARG A 635 -14.33 -20.88 1.49
C ARG A 635 -13.76 -20.51 0.13
N ARG A 636 -12.59 -19.86 0.02
CA ARG A 636 -11.97 -19.49 -1.27
C ARG A 636 -10.45 -19.31 -1.12
N ILE A 637 -9.68 -20.40 -1.12
CA ILE A 637 -8.22 -20.31 -1.09
C ILE A 637 -7.69 -19.77 -2.43
N LYS A 638 -6.90 -18.70 -2.36
CA LYS A 638 -6.21 -18.09 -3.49
C LYS A 638 -4.74 -17.86 -3.13
N CYS A 639 -3.88 -18.55 -3.87
CA CYS A 639 -2.45 -18.44 -3.83
C CYS A 639 -1.97 -17.66 -5.07
N PHE A 640 -1.19 -16.61 -4.84
CA PHE A 640 -0.61 -15.80 -5.90
C PHE A 640 0.91 -15.82 -5.85
N ALA A 641 1.53 -15.73 -7.02
CA ALA A 641 2.95 -15.45 -7.13
C ALA A 641 3.15 -13.94 -7.31
N PHE A 642 3.99 -13.34 -6.48
CA PHE A 642 4.55 -12.02 -6.72
C PHE A 642 5.85 -12.20 -7.49
N LEU A 643 5.78 -11.99 -8.81
CA LEU A 643 6.96 -12.07 -9.67
C LEU A 643 7.75 -10.77 -9.54
N ASN A 644 8.88 -10.83 -8.84
CA ASN A 644 9.79 -9.71 -8.79
C ASN A 644 10.59 -9.65 -10.10
N LYS A 645 10.02 -8.97 -11.10
CA LYS A 645 10.73 -8.59 -12.33
C LYS A 645 11.63 -7.41 -12.02
N VAL A 646 12.71 -7.70 -11.31
CA VAL A 646 13.52 -6.71 -10.61
C VAL A 646 14.15 -5.71 -11.58
N PRO A 647 14.18 -4.40 -11.27
CA PRO A 647 15.17 -3.48 -11.82
C PRO A 647 16.59 -3.96 -11.48
N SER A 648 17.60 -3.64 -12.29
CA SER A 648 18.99 -4.08 -12.09
C SER A 648 19.64 -3.73 -10.73
N SER A 649 18.95 -2.96 -9.87
CA SER A 649 19.49 -2.38 -8.63
C SER A 649 19.06 -3.04 -7.32
N THR A 650 17.99 -3.86 -7.28
CA THR A 650 17.53 -4.50 -6.02
C THR A 650 18.29 -5.80 -5.79
N ILE A 651 18.78 -5.96 -4.57
CA ILE A 651 19.54 -7.12 -4.13
C ILE A 651 18.57 -8.09 -3.47
N MET A 652 18.58 -9.33 -3.94
CA MET A 652 17.82 -10.42 -3.37
C MET A 652 18.62 -11.70 -3.57
N TYR A 653 18.98 -12.35 -2.48
CA TYR A 653 19.63 -13.64 -2.43
C TYR A 653 19.02 -14.49 -1.31
N HIS A 654 18.56 -15.68 -1.66
CA HIS A 654 18.23 -16.71 -0.70
C HIS A 654 19.46 -17.59 -0.50
N CYS A 655 20.14 -17.43 0.64
CA CYS A 655 21.46 -18.02 0.89
C CYS A 655 21.36 -19.49 1.32
N ASN A 656 20.74 -20.33 0.49
CA ASN A 656 20.54 -21.74 0.80
C ASN A 656 21.72 -22.64 0.44
N THR A 657 22.54 -22.22 -0.53
CA THR A 657 23.75 -22.91 -0.95
C THR A 657 24.95 -21.97 -0.89
N LEU A 658 26.15 -22.52 -1.10
CA LEU A 658 27.40 -21.75 -1.12
C LEU A 658 27.39 -20.61 -2.16
N ALA A 659 26.73 -20.83 -3.30
CA ALA A 659 26.78 -19.92 -4.45
C ALA A 659 26.06 -18.58 -4.19
N PRO A 660 24.77 -18.56 -3.76
CA PRO A 660 24.12 -17.33 -3.33
C PRO A 660 24.80 -16.69 -2.13
N TYR A 661 25.35 -17.47 -1.19
CA TYR A 661 26.07 -16.92 -0.03
C TYR A 661 27.33 -16.11 -0.44
N PHE A 662 28.14 -16.65 -1.35
CA PHE A 662 29.31 -15.95 -1.88
C PHE A 662 28.91 -14.72 -2.69
N ALA A 663 27.89 -14.84 -3.54
CA ALA A 663 27.37 -13.73 -4.35
C ALA A 663 26.77 -12.61 -3.47
N ALA A 664 26.05 -12.96 -2.41
CA ALA A 664 25.44 -12.00 -1.49
C ALA A 664 26.50 -11.18 -0.76
N ASN A 665 27.59 -11.79 -0.31
CA ASN A 665 28.72 -11.07 0.29
C ASN A 665 29.28 -10.01 -0.66
N LYS A 666 29.52 -10.36 -1.92
CA LYS A 666 30.00 -9.43 -2.95
C LYS A 666 28.98 -8.31 -3.22
N ALA A 667 27.70 -8.65 -3.34
CA ALA A 667 26.64 -7.68 -3.63
C ALA A 667 26.44 -6.67 -2.49
N VAL A 668 26.37 -7.13 -1.23
CA VAL A 668 26.22 -6.27 -0.06
C VAL A 668 27.41 -5.32 0.09
N LEU A 669 28.64 -5.79 -0.17
CA LEU A 669 29.84 -4.95 -0.15
C LEU A 669 29.80 -3.83 -1.21
N GLN A 670 29.24 -4.11 -2.39
CA GLN A 670 29.07 -3.12 -3.47
C GLN A 670 27.95 -2.13 -3.17
N ALA A 671 26.92 -2.56 -2.44
CA ALA A 671 25.71 -1.79 -2.19
C ALA A 671 25.51 -1.41 -0.72
N ARG A 672 26.58 -1.14 0.04
CA ARG A 672 26.50 -0.85 1.49
C ARG A 672 25.45 0.19 1.86
N LYS A 673 25.36 1.29 1.09
CA LYS A 673 24.39 2.38 1.33
C LYS A 673 22.93 1.94 1.17
N GLN A 674 22.67 0.86 0.43
CA GLN A 674 21.32 0.31 0.34
C GLN A 674 20.93 -0.41 1.62
N PHE A 675 21.88 -1.01 2.34
CA PHE A 675 21.63 -1.83 3.53
C PHE A 675 21.78 -1.08 4.85
N PHE A 676 22.81 -0.24 4.96
CA PHE A 676 23.25 0.38 6.21
C PHE A 676 23.05 1.90 6.15
N ALA A 677 22.55 2.49 7.25
CA ALA A 677 22.52 3.94 7.44
C ALA A 677 23.96 4.49 7.54
N ASP A 678 24.17 5.79 7.31
CA ASP A 678 25.51 6.39 7.32
C ASP A 678 26.24 6.12 8.66
N ASP A 679 25.52 6.18 9.78
CA ASP A 679 26.04 5.88 11.13
C ASP A 679 26.39 4.38 11.31
N MET A 680 25.65 3.48 10.64
CA MET A 680 25.94 2.04 10.62
C MET A 680 27.13 1.68 9.72
N ILE A 681 27.42 2.52 8.73
CA ILE A 681 28.58 2.33 7.85
C ILE A 681 29.88 2.60 8.63
N GLU A 682 29.87 3.50 9.62
CA GLU A 682 31.01 3.66 10.55
C GLU A 682 31.26 2.41 11.40
N TYR A 683 30.22 1.71 11.87
CA TYR A 683 30.35 0.43 12.58
C TYR A 683 31.05 -0.65 11.74
N LEU A 684 30.83 -0.66 10.42
CA LEU A 684 31.47 -1.58 9.47
C LEU A 684 32.83 -1.08 8.95
N ARG A 685 33.25 0.13 9.32
CA ARG A 685 34.51 0.76 8.94
C ARG A 685 35.49 0.70 10.10
N LEU A 686 36.28 -0.36 10.13
CA LEU A 686 37.66 -0.19 10.58
C LEU A 686 38.46 0.27 9.35
N GLU A 687 38.51 1.57 9.11
CA GLU A 687 39.63 2.14 8.34
C GLU A 687 40.91 1.96 9.17
N ARG A 688 41.52 0.76 9.13
CA ARG A 688 42.96 0.67 9.37
C ARG A 688 43.63 1.31 8.15
N LYS A 689 43.90 2.61 8.24
CA LYS A 689 44.60 3.39 7.20
C LYS A 689 46.02 2.84 6.89
N ASP A 690 46.53 1.93 7.72
CA ASP A 690 47.92 1.50 7.70
C ASP A 690 48.21 0.18 6.95
N SER A 691 47.25 -0.46 6.25
CA SER A 691 47.54 -1.82 5.72
C SER A 691 46.76 -2.24 4.46
N GLY A 692 46.70 -1.40 3.42
CA GLY A 692 46.34 -1.85 2.05
C GLY A 692 44.94 -2.45 1.85
N VAL A 693 43.98 -2.14 2.72
CA VAL A 693 42.57 -2.58 2.64
C VAL A 693 41.75 -1.57 1.80
N ASP A 694 41.01 -2.04 0.80
CA ASP A 694 40.16 -1.17 -0.03
C ASP A 694 38.80 -0.85 0.63
N SER A 695 38.15 0.22 0.18
CA SER A 695 36.85 0.67 0.70
C SER A 695 35.70 -0.31 0.48
N ARG A 696 35.91 -1.35 -0.34
CA ARG A 696 34.93 -2.40 -0.67
C ARG A 696 35.18 -3.68 0.11
N SER A 697 36.13 -3.70 1.05
CA SER A 697 36.41 -4.84 1.92
C SER A 697 35.80 -4.66 3.31
N SER A 698 35.41 -5.76 3.95
CA SER A 698 34.95 -5.78 5.35
C SER A 698 35.91 -6.62 6.18
N VAL A 699 36.50 -6.03 7.21
CA VAL A 699 37.45 -6.69 8.11
C VAL A 699 36.92 -6.56 9.54
N HIS A 700 36.77 -7.68 10.22
CA HIS A 700 36.29 -7.72 11.60
C HIS A 700 37.34 -7.13 12.58
N MET A 701 36.90 -6.56 13.72
CA MET A 701 37.78 -5.89 14.69
C MET A 701 38.91 -6.75 15.26
N ASN A 702 38.61 -8.00 15.59
CA ASN A 702 39.55 -8.95 16.19
C ASN A 702 40.43 -9.68 15.15
N VAL A 703 40.78 -9.03 14.03
CA VAL A 703 41.68 -9.60 13.02
C VAL A 703 43.09 -9.07 13.22
N GLU A 704 44.06 -10.00 13.22
CA GLU A 704 45.48 -9.69 13.24
C GLU A 704 45.98 -9.64 11.78
N ILE A 705 46.42 -8.47 11.33
CA ILE A 705 46.96 -8.24 9.98
C ILE A 705 48.41 -7.80 10.13
N SER A 706 49.32 -8.57 9.53
CA SER A 706 50.76 -8.27 9.53
C SER A 706 51.12 -7.23 8.46
N SER A 707 52.42 -6.98 8.25
CA SER A 707 52.88 -5.89 7.38
C SER A 707 52.62 -6.15 5.89
N SER A 708 52.35 -5.09 5.12
CA SER A 708 52.25 -5.12 3.65
C SER A 708 51.18 -6.04 3.06
N VAL A 709 50.06 -6.22 3.77
CA VAL A 709 48.90 -6.97 3.27
C VAL A 709 48.03 -6.11 2.35
N LYS A 710 47.44 -6.71 1.31
CA LYS A 710 46.43 -6.09 0.45
C LYS A 710 45.12 -6.86 0.51
N VAL A 711 44.02 -6.17 0.84
CA VAL A 711 42.67 -6.76 0.92
C VAL A 711 41.74 -5.95 0.02
N ILE A 712 41.19 -6.59 -1.02
CA ILE A 712 40.38 -5.91 -2.06
C ILE A 712 39.06 -6.64 -2.25
N GLY A 713 37.92 -5.95 -2.10
CA GLY A 713 36.58 -6.53 -2.27
C GLY A 713 36.33 -7.81 -1.46
N SER A 714 36.99 -7.97 -0.31
CA SER A 714 37.02 -9.24 0.44
C SER A 714 36.40 -9.11 1.83
N VAL A 715 35.96 -10.24 2.39
CA VAL A 715 35.42 -10.31 3.77
C VAL A 715 36.38 -11.13 4.63
N ILE A 716 36.89 -10.52 5.70
CA ILE A 716 37.71 -11.18 6.71
C ILE A 716 36.93 -11.20 8.02
N MET A 717 36.60 -12.41 8.50
CA MET A 717 35.80 -12.64 9.69
C MET A 717 36.63 -12.58 10.98
N ARG A 718 35.97 -12.76 12.13
CA ARG A 718 36.57 -12.65 13.47
C ARG A 718 37.68 -13.68 13.70
N GLY A 719 38.75 -13.26 14.40
CA GLY A 719 39.79 -14.16 14.90
C GLY A 719 40.81 -14.61 13.85
N CYS A 720 40.71 -14.11 12.62
CA CYS A 720 41.65 -14.45 11.57
C CYS A 720 43.03 -13.82 11.81
N LYS A 721 44.08 -14.54 11.39
CA LYS A 721 45.47 -14.06 11.40
C LYS A 721 46.01 -14.06 9.98
N ILE A 722 46.53 -12.92 9.52
CA ILE A 722 47.08 -12.75 8.17
C ILE A 722 48.56 -12.41 8.26
N GLY A 723 49.39 -13.25 7.66
CA GLY A 723 50.84 -13.10 7.55
C GLY A 723 51.29 -11.94 6.65
N ASN A 724 52.59 -11.69 6.61
CA ASN A 724 53.20 -10.58 5.88
C ASN A 724 53.07 -10.74 4.35
N ASN A 725 52.99 -9.62 3.62
CA ASN A 725 53.02 -9.61 2.14
C ASN A 725 51.91 -10.42 1.45
N CYS A 726 50.75 -10.60 2.09
CA CYS A 726 49.62 -11.35 1.53
C CYS A 726 48.74 -10.50 0.61
N GLN A 727 48.10 -11.13 -0.38
CA GLN A 727 47.10 -10.52 -1.26
C GLN A 727 45.80 -11.30 -1.20
N ILE A 728 44.71 -10.68 -0.76
CA ILE A 728 43.37 -11.26 -0.66
C ILE A 728 42.42 -10.43 -1.53
N ILE A 729 41.86 -11.04 -2.57
CA ILE A 729 41.07 -10.33 -3.58
C ILE A 729 39.75 -11.07 -3.82
N ASN A 730 38.63 -10.36 -3.75
CA ASN A 730 37.26 -10.88 -3.92
C ASN A 730 37.04 -12.21 -3.18
N SER A 731 37.59 -12.37 -1.99
CA SER A 731 37.61 -13.65 -1.27
C SER A 731 36.93 -13.52 0.10
N ILE A 732 36.49 -14.65 0.64
CA ILE A 732 35.91 -14.73 1.98
C ILE A 732 36.84 -15.59 2.83
N VAL A 733 37.30 -15.05 3.94
CA VAL A 733 38.13 -15.73 4.93
C VAL A 733 37.31 -15.90 6.20
N SER A 734 36.90 -17.14 6.46
CA SER A 734 36.00 -17.49 7.55
C SER A 734 36.68 -17.46 8.93
N GLU A 735 35.89 -17.52 9.99
CA GLU A 735 36.35 -17.30 11.37
C GLU A 735 37.57 -18.16 11.77
N ASN A 736 38.49 -17.53 12.51
CA ASN A 736 39.70 -18.15 13.07
C ASN A 736 40.65 -18.80 12.03
N ALA A 737 40.54 -18.45 10.75
CA ALA A 737 41.49 -18.93 9.74
C ALA A 737 42.86 -18.24 9.89
N VAL A 738 43.93 -18.99 9.64
CA VAL A 738 45.33 -18.52 9.71
C VAL A 738 45.93 -18.56 8.30
N ILE A 739 46.34 -17.40 7.79
CA ILE A 739 46.97 -17.27 6.48
C ILE A 739 48.46 -16.98 6.71
N GLY A 740 49.33 -17.88 6.26
CA GLY A 740 50.78 -17.71 6.32
C GLY A 740 51.30 -16.56 5.44
N ASP A 741 52.57 -16.23 5.58
CA ASP A 741 53.21 -15.13 4.84
C ASP A 741 53.19 -15.36 3.31
N ARG A 742 53.28 -14.29 2.52
CA ARG A 742 53.38 -14.30 1.05
C ARG A 742 52.26 -15.06 0.32
N CYS A 743 51.10 -15.23 0.94
CA CYS A 743 49.97 -15.92 0.33
C CYS A 743 49.21 -15.03 -0.68
N VAL A 744 48.65 -15.66 -1.72
CA VAL A 744 47.78 -14.99 -2.71
C VAL A 744 46.47 -15.74 -2.83
N ILE A 745 45.39 -15.13 -2.36
CA ILE A 745 44.03 -15.69 -2.33
C ILE A 745 43.13 -14.85 -3.23
N LYS A 746 42.58 -15.44 -4.30
CA LYS A 746 41.78 -14.71 -5.29
C LYS A 746 40.48 -15.44 -5.62
N ASN A 747 39.36 -14.75 -5.46
CA ASN A 747 38.03 -15.31 -5.70
C ASN A 747 37.87 -16.69 -5.04
N SER A 748 38.26 -16.80 -3.77
CA SER A 748 38.30 -18.05 -3.00
C SER A 748 37.51 -17.92 -1.71
N LEU A 749 37.02 -19.05 -1.20
CA LEU A 749 36.39 -19.18 0.11
C LEU A 749 37.27 -20.07 0.98
N ILE A 750 37.79 -19.50 2.07
CA ILE A 750 38.56 -20.23 3.08
C ILE A 750 37.62 -20.55 4.24
N CYS A 751 37.44 -21.83 4.55
CA CYS A 751 36.58 -22.28 5.64
C CYS A 751 37.14 -21.91 7.02
N ALA A 752 36.31 -22.08 8.06
CA ALA A 752 36.68 -21.70 9.42
C ALA A 752 37.83 -22.56 9.94
N LYS A 753 38.73 -21.97 10.74
CA LYS A 753 39.88 -22.63 11.38
C LYS A 753 40.93 -23.24 10.43
N GLU A 754 40.84 -22.95 9.13
CA GLU A 754 41.82 -23.42 8.15
C GLU A 754 43.17 -22.73 8.33
N ILE A 755 44.25 -23.49 8.11
CA ILE A 755 45.63 -22.98 8.16
C ILE A 755 46.22 -23.06 6.75
N ILE A 756 46.45 -21.90 6.15
CA ILE A 756 47.05 -21.78 4.82
C ILE A 756 48.57 -21.64 4.98
N PRO A 757 49.37 -22.57 4.44
CA PRO A 757 50.83 -22.51 4.51
C PRO A 757 51.41 -21.26 3.82
N GLU A 758 52.59 -20.84 4.25
CA GLU A 758 53.33 -19.73 3.66
C GLU A 758 53.59 -19.92 2.15
N GLY A 759 53.47 -18.84 1.37
CA GLY A 759 53.71 -18.84 -0.08
C GLY A 759 52.62 -19.49 -0.92
N THR A 760 51.50 -19.89 -0.33
CA THR A 760 50.42 -20.59 -1.04
C THR A 760 49.61 -19.66 -1.94
N ARG A 761 49.22 -20.16 -3.12
CA ARG A 761 48.35 -19.44 -4.06
C ARG A 761 47.06 -20.20 -4.30
N HIS A 762 45.95 -19.58 -3.90
CA HIS A 762 44.60 -20.07 -4.12
C HIS A 762 43.86 -19.16 -5.09
N THR A 763 43.23 -19.74 -6.11
CA THR A 763 42.43 -18.98 -7.08
C THR A 763 41.20 -19.80 -7.47
N ASN A 764 40.01 -19.22 -7.36
CA ASN A 764 38.73 -19.91 -7.64
C ASN A 764 38.59 -21.23 -6.87
N SER A 765 38.94 -21.23 -5.58
CA SER A 765 38.97 -22.44 -4.75
C SER A 765 38.16 -22.31 -3.47
N LEU A 766 37.47 -23.40 -3.11
CA LEU A 766 36.98 -23.66 -1.76
C LEU A 766 38.08 -24.42 -1.01
N VAL A 767 38.55 -23.87 0.10
CA VAL A 767 39.61 -24.49 0.91
C VAL A 767 39.01 -24.99 2.22
N ARG A 768 39.10 -26.31 2.43
CA ARG A 768 38.67 -27.02 3.64
C ARG A 768 39.64 -28.14 3.97
N THR A 769 39.85 -28.40 5.25
CA THR A 769 40.50 -29.58 5.77
C THR A 769 39.45 -30.68 5.80
N LEU A 770 39.59 -31.68 4.92
CA LEU A 770 38.75 -32.88 4.98
C LEU A 770 39.00 -33.56 6.33
N LYS A 771 38.05 -33.48 7.27
CA LYS A 771 38.00 -34.46 8.36
C LYS A 771 37.83 -35.82 7.68
N ASN A 772 38.75 -36.75 7.94
CA ASN A 772 38.65 -38.12 7.48
C ASN A 772 37.27 -38.66 7.86
N ILE A 773 36.37 -38.73 6.90
CA ILE A 773 35.22 -39.60 6.97
C ILE A 773 35.82 -40.96 6.61
N GLU A 774 36.08 -41.78 7.63
CA GLU A 774 36.29 -43.21 7.41
C GLU A 774 35.11 -43.71 6.58
N ILE A 775 35.42 -44.17 5.37
CA ILE A 775 34.45 -44.70 4.39
C ILE A 775 33.87 -46.02 4.90
#